data_AF-A0A7K2N6T2-F1
#
_entry.id   AF-A0A7K2N6T2-F1
#
_cell.length_a   1.000
_cell.length_b   1.000
_cell.length_c   1.000
_cell.angle_alpha   90.00
_cell.angle_beta   90.00
_cell.angle_gamma   90.00
#
_symmetry.space_group_name_H-M   'P 1'
#
loop_
_entity.id
_entity.type
_entity.pdbx_description
1 polymer ?
#
loop_
_entity_poly.entity_id
_entity_poly.type
_entity_poly.pdbx_seq_one_letter_code
_entity_poly.pdbx_strand_id
1 'polypeptide(L)'
;MANPLLSTLRDPFTVPVDTAVWNASTPGQYTAYPTEGCVAVTVPTTAGATNNLGAAGPYNATNSAVTARLTAAPNGNGGVQTALRLDAGSGNAVLAQVASGGAFTVQVLSSGIITASATLPTYNPDTHRYWRLAEDSGTFTFSTSADGYTWTSVATVSYAWTATAVGVYFQVTATDTEPPGMAAVISHVNTPLGAPYNAAWPRVEEAWGPYWNCRGGDLPQDRYVDLSDRTRRATSTARGRQYELDQIRAGEASLELADPDGGLDPTNRTGPYSGHIAPYQPYRKRAAWPPTRNLLTQTQATGGDLGGQQLGPIDSSRTGPAILTQTDASGGSFVATASAWRGGTVMQFSVTSAAKTGQWIMWTCQTAVEPGQTYTTTIQVRNITAGTTVAVQPAYFFWDVTAGSGTTYSVAPTTLTGASTAGWTPLSATVTAPANAAYMSVGVQAAAAPSAACFVQMDDWMLNTGATVCPWECPGNWEPIYAGYMERWSTQWELSGTYGIVSPAGVDAMALLSQVVLQETITEEVQQHHARFLYTLGDPQTSTAAADALGGNPSAPVAEGALGGGTVAFGTSITALSPQGTFAGATGTVVNISNLSPGSSINAGASFLDLGQAGITGPATLSWTRMIAFRFTAANNPSSVSTMWGCIGKVYVTRLHTYLAFQINASGAFQLNVNGITSQGAYAVPGNAADGNWHLAIVSWDNATPQLAINLDGQTTVWTGGLLSNSNPAGLLVSDTIGAFADPGNGYLSSGNWQGDLAFAGEFPTALSTSDMNTIYTAWRTAFAGEPSGVRYQRILSYAGYQGLAQVQTGLTTSIGPARLAGEDALSCLQSVVDTENGEHFADRAGTITFRARSARYNSINPAYTFGERAEMGEWPYTDCQLDYDPTHLANLVTVTQTSTGQVCAVQDTTSQAAYFPRTLTRSIDPTSPLECLDAANYLLSRYKTPLTRVSTLVLDPSANPALWPVCLSLELGMRIRINRRPPGAAPITLDVFIERIQVDMRDDGEATWRLQCSPADPAPYALFASLHTTLATATTAPTSTITITATTDTTNPAAAQLGAGQQLVLGLGTPTAETVTVKAVGATSPGWTTAAIVLTGPTSKAHAAGDTVCEPLPAGVNDPATWDKVARFDTAVFCY
;
A
#
# COMPACT_ATOMS: atom_id res chain seq x y z
N MET A 1 35.93 -20.98 51.08
CA MET A 1 35.86 -20.79 49.63
C MET A 1 35.12 -19.49 49.38
N ALA A 2 35.55 -18.68 48.40
CA ALA A 2 34.81 -17.48 48.01
C ALA A 2 33.47 -17.89 47.38
N ASN A 3 32.40 -17.14 47.67
CA ASN A 3 31.09 -17.39 47.06
C ASN A 3 31.17 -17.19 45.53
N PRO A 4 30.50 -18.03 44.71
CA PRO A 4 30.44 -17.84 43.26
C PRO A 4 29.82 -16.49 42.90
N LEU A 5 30.31 -15.86 41.82
CA LEU A 5 29.76 -14.59 41.35
C LEU A 5 28.30 -14.77 40.88
N LEU A 6 27.47 -13.74 41.05
CA LEU A 6 26.07 -13.73 40.62
C LEU A 6 25.89 -14.09 39.13
N SER A 7 26.81 -13.62 38.28
CA SER A 7 26.85 -13.93 36.84
C SER A 7 27.15 -15.39 36.47
N THR A 8 27.48 -16.24 37.46
CA THR A 8 27.71 -17.68 37.24
C THR A 8 26.46 -18.54 37.38
N LEU A 9 25.36 -18.01 37.96
CA LEU A 9 24.06 -18.67 37.94
C LEU A 9 23.51 -18.61 36.51
N ARG A 10 23.66 -19.68 35.73
CA ARG A 10 23.27 -19.75 34.32
C ARG A 10 22.27 -20.88 34.09
N ASP A 11 21.13 -20.57 33.51
CA ASP A 11 20.15 -21.58 33.11
C ASP A 11 19.29 -21.10 31.92
N PRO A 12 19.37 -21.76 30.74
CA PRO A 12 18.49 -21.48 29.61
C PRO A 12 17.19 -22.30 29.68
N PHE A 13 17.01 -23.19 30.67
CA PHE A 13 15.87 -24.07 30.86
C PHE A 13 15.54 -24.98 29.67
N THR A 14 16.57 -25.47 28.99
CA THR A 14 16.43 -26.40 27.84
C THR A 14 16.47 -27.87 28.24
N VAL A 15 16.56 -28.12 29.54
CA VAL A 15 16.45 -29.40 30.23
C VAL A 15 15.52 -29.22 31.44
N PRO A 16 15.04 -30.29 32.08
CA PRO A 16 14.30 -30.16 33.34
C PRO A 16 15.07 -29.33 34.37
N VAL A 17 14.36 -28.50 35.15
CA VAL A 17 14.94 -27.60 36.16
C VAL A 17 15.87 -28.37 37.09
N ASP A 18 17.12 -27.90 37.20
CA ASP A 18 18.08 -28.44 38.16
C ASP A 18 17.70 -28.01 39.59
N THR A 19 17.10 -28.93 40.34
CA THR A 19 16.64 -28.68 41.70
C THR A 19 17.77 -28.52 42.71
N ALA A 20 19.02 -28.88 42.36
CA ALA A 20 20.18 -28.59 43.19
C ALA A 20 20.57 -27.10 43.11
N VAL A 21 20.42 -26.49 41.93
CA VAL A 21 20.64 -25.05 41.71
C VAL A 21 19.43 -24.25 42.19
N TRP A 22 18.23 -24.61 41.75
CA TRP A 22 16.97 -23.93 42.07
C TRP A 22 16.32 -24.47 43.36
N ASN A 23 17.14 -24.65 44.39
CA ASN A 23 16.78 -25.31 45.65
C ASN A 23 15.86 -24.51 46.60
N ALA A 24 15.58 -23.25 46.28
CA ALA A 24 14.70 -22.37 47.05
C ALA A 24 13.36 -22.09 46.34
N SER A 25 13.01 -22.94 45.37
CA SER A 25 11.77 -22.85 44.62
C SER A 25 10.58 -23.40 45.40
N THR A 26 9.41 -22.80 45.25
CA THR A 26 8.19 -23.25 45.95
C THR A 26 7.73 -24.60 45.37
N PRO A 27 7.68 -25.68 46.16
CA PRO A 27 7.38 -27.02 45.65
C PRO A 27 6.01 -27.09 44.95
N GLY A 28 6.00 -27.62 43.72
CA GLY A 28 4.77 -27.81 42.93
C GLY A 28 4.15 -26.51 42.37
N GLN A 29 4.84 -25.37 42.48
CA GLN A 29 4.36 -24.07 42.01
C GLN A 29 5.14 -23.54 40.79
N TYR A 30 5.92 -24.41 40.14
CA TYR A 30 6.62 -24.09 38.90
C TYR A 30 6.56 -25.28 37.92
N THR A 31 6.58 -24.96 36.62
CA THR A 31 6.55 -25.94 35.52
C THR A 31 7.64 -25.60 34.51
N ALA A 32 8.49 -26.58 34.17
CA ALA A 32 9.53 -26.43 33.17
C ALA A 32 9.03 -26.81 31.77
N TYR A 33 9.50 -26.07 30.76
CA TYR A 33 9.20 -26.31 29.36
C TYR A 33 10.53 -26.40 28.58
N PRO A 34 11.17 -27.59 28.51
CA PRO A 34 12.52 -27.74 27.97
C PRO A 34 12.63 -27.46 26.47
N THR A 35 11.64 -27.88 25.66
CA THR A 35 11.59 -27.60 24.22
C THR A 35 11.48 -26.09 23.98
N GLU A 36 10.81 -25.42 24.89
CA GLU A 36 10.49 -24.01 24.88
C GLU A 36 11.58 -23.12 25.47
N GLY A 37 12.52 -23.67 26.24
CA GLY A 37 13.60 -22.95 26.92
C GLY A 37 13.14 -22.04 28.06
N CYS A 38 12.12 -22.43 28.82
CA CYS A 38 11.57 -21.56 29.88
C CYS A 38 10.98 -22.32 31.08
N VAL A 39 10.72 -21.57 32.15
CA VAL A 39 10.01 -22.03 33.36
C VAL A 39 8.88 -21.07 33.68
N ALA A 40 7.72 -21.63 33.99
CA ALA A 40 6.57 -20.88 34.50
C ALA A 40 6.49 -20.98 36.01
N VAL A 41 6.23 -19.86 36.68
CA VAL A 41 5.91 -19.79 38.11
C VAL A 41 4.45 -19.39 38.27
N THR A 42 3.66 -20.25 38.91
CA THR A 42 2.20 -20.07 39.05
C THR A 42 1.88 -18.88 39.94
N VAL A 43 0.92 -18.04 39.55
CA VAL A 43 0.37 -16.97 40.39
C VAL A 43 -0.43 -17.60 41.53
N PRO A 44 -0.16 -17.27 42.81
CA PRO A 44 -0.98 -17.72 43.92
C PRO A 44 -2.43 -17.23 43.80
N THR A 45 -3.41 -18.02 44.23
CA THR A 45 -4.82 -17.60 44.21
C THR A 45 -5.26 -16.83 45.47
N THR A 46 -4.42 -16.83 46.51
CA THR A 46 -4.74 -16.25 47.82
C THR A 46 -3.98 -14.94 48.03
N ALA A 47 -4.69 -13.91 48.47
CA ALA A 47 -4.11 -12.61 48.82
C ALA A 47 -2.96 -12.76 49.86
N GLY A 48 -1.86 -12.07 49.60
CA GLY A 48 -0.62 -12.09 50.40
C GLY A 48 0.31 -13.29 50.15
N ALA A 49 -0.07 -14.28 49.34
CA ALA A 49 0.77 -15.43 49.05
C ALA A 49 1.82 -15.11 47.96
N THR A 50 2.97 -15.78 48.02
CA THR A 50 4.07 -15.62 47.06
C THR A 50 4.66 -16.98 46.68
N ASN A 51 4.81 -17.22 45.37
CA ASN A 51 5.48 -18.37 44.80
C ASN A 51 6.83 -17.96 44.20
N ASN A 52 7.85 -18.81 44.30
CA ASN A 52 9.21 -18.50 43.86
C ASN A 52 9.80 -19.58 42.96
N LEU A 53 10.56 -19.17 41.95
CA LEU A 53 11.69 -19.93 41.42
C LEU A 53 12.95 -19.32 42.01
N GLY A 54 13.70 -20.07 42.82
CA GLY A 54 14.74 -19.48 43.66
C GLY A 54 15.98 -20.34 43.81
N ALA A 55 17.14 -19.69 43.85
CA ALA A 55 18.43 -20.27 44.22
C ALA A 55 18.86 -19.63 45.55
N ALA A 56 18.95 -20.43 46.62
CA ALA A 56 19.24 -19.94 47.97
C ALA A 56 20.62 -19.26 48.10
N GLY A 57 21.52 -19.49 47.14
CA GLY A 57 22.90 -19.02 47.19
C GLY A 57 23.77 -19.83 48.16
N PRO A 58 24.86 -19.25 48.69
CA PRO A 58 25.23 -17.83 48.59
C PRO A 58 25.93 -17.47 47.27
N TYR A 59 25.49 -16.39 46.61
CA TYR A 59 26.18 -15.75 45.48
C TYR A 59 26.80 -14.42 45.90
N ASN A 60 27.96 -14.08 45.34
CA ASN A 60 28.59 -12.78 45.49
C ASN A 60 28.08 -11.83 44.40
N ALA A 61 27.29 -10.82 44.77
CA ALA A 61 26.79 -9.82 43.82
C ALA A 61 27.81 -8.72 43.53
N THR A 62 28.90 -8.58 44.30
CA THR A 62 29.85 -7.46 44.15
C THR A 62 30.46 -7.41 42.75
N ASN A 63 30.33 -6.27 42.06
CA ASN A 63 30.75 -6.07 40.66
C ASN A 63 30.23 -7.16 39.72
N SER A 64 29.00 -7.62 39.96
CA SER A 64 28.35 -8.72 39.24
C SER A 64 26.90 -8.38 38.95
N ALA A 65 26.27 -9.18 38.08
CA ALA A 65 24.90 -8.96 37.65
C ALA A 65 24.13 -10.27 37.50
N VAL A 66 22.81 -10.17 37.61
CA VAL A 66 21.87 -11.19 37.15
C VAL A 66 21.00 -10.61 36.05
N THR A 67 20.81 -11.38 34.98
CA THR A 67 19.89 -11.06 33.88
C THR A 67 18.88 -12.19 33.71
N ALA A 68 17.65 -11.85 33.32
CA ALA A 68 16.66 -12.81 32.86
C ALA A 68 15.63 -12.14 31.98
N ARG A 69 14.93 -12.93 31.17
CA ARG A 69 13.72 -12.54 30.46
C ARG A 69 12.51 -12.86 31.32
N LEU A 70 11.63 -11.88 31.52
CA LEU A 70 10.39 -12.04 32.29
C LEU A 70 9.18 -11.59 31.46
N THR A 71 8.05 -12.29 31.57
CA THR A 71 6.79 -11.84 30.99
C THR A 71 6.05 -10.88 31.93
N ALA A 72 5.15 -10.07 31.36
CA ALA A 72 4.27 -9.21 32.15
C ALA A 72 3.41 -10.02 33.13
N ALA A 73 3.19 -9.50 34.33
CA ALA A 73 2.16 -10.01 35.23
C ALA A 73 0.78 -9.92 34.51
N PRO A 74 -0.01 -11.01 34.46
CA PRO A 74 -1.40 -10.90 34.02
C PRO A 74 -2.18 -9.96 34.94
N ASN A 75 -3.19 -9.25 34.42
CA ASN A 75 -3.96 -8.34 35.26
C ASN A 75 -4.79 -9.10 36.29
N GLY A 76 -5.41 -10.22 35.89
CA GLY A 76 -6.32 -10.97 36.76
C GLY A 76 -7.43 -10.07 37.31
N ASN A 77 -7.58 -10.05 38.63
CA ASN A 77 -8.47 -9.14 39.36
C ASN A 77 -7.79 -7.81 39.75
N GLY A 78 -6.55 -7.59 39.35
CA GLY A 78 -5.81 -6.35 39.55
C GLY A 78 -4.73 -6.42 40.63
N GLY A 79 -4.49 -7.56 41.27
CA GLY A 79 -3.57 -7.73 42.39
C GLY A 79 -2.41 -8.70 42.13
N VAL A 80 -1.83 -8.75 40.93
CA VAL A 80 -0.67 -9.61 40.64
C VAL A 80 0.62 -8.81 40.62
N GLN A 81 1.70 -9.33 41.21
CA GLN A 81 3.03 -8.75 41.15
C GLN A 81 4.06 -9.78 40.72
N THR A 82 4.98 -9.40 39.83
CA THR A 82 6.14 -10.20 39.44
C THR A 82 7.42 -9.45 39.80
N ALA A 83 8.36 -10.11 40.48
CA ALA A 83 9.57 -9.50 40.98
C ALA A 83 10.82 -10.33 40.73
N LEU A 84 11.93 -9.66 40.43
CA LEU A 84 13.29 -10.20 40.54
C LEU A 84 13.90 -9.65 41.83
N ARG A 85 14.24 -10.54 42.76
CA ARG A 85 14.76 -10.20 44.09
C ARG A 85 16.12 -10.84 44.34
N LEU A 86 17.05 -10.03 44.85
CA LEU A 86 18.28 -10.47 45.48
C LEU A 86 18.11 -10.33 46.99
N ASP A 87 18.20 -11.45 47.73
CA ASP A 87 17.95 -11.49 49.17
C ASP A 87 19.26 -11.75 49.94
N ALA A 88 19.62 -10.85 50.86
CA ALA A 88 20.81 -10.95 51.70
C ALA A 88 20.52 -11.47 53.12
N GLY A 89 19.28 -11.91 53.40
CA GLY A 89 18.83 -12.38 54.70
C GLY A 89 18.44 -11.25 55.68
N SER A 90 17.81 -11.62 56.80
CA SER A 90 17.42 -10.69 57.89
C SER A 90 16.58 -9.48 57.44
N GLY A 91 15.81 -9.62 56.36
CA GLY A 91 14.99 -8.56 55.79
C GLY A 91 15.76 -7.55 54.91
N ASN A 92 17.01 -7.84 54.55
CA ASN A 92 17.80 -7.05 53.62
C ASN A 92 17.65 -7.61 52.21
N ALA A 93 17.18 -6.81 51.27
CA ALA A 93 17.01 -7.24 49.87
C ALA A 93 17.03 -6.05 48.92
N VAL A 94 17.29 -6.32 47.64
CA VAL A 94 16.92 -5.42 46.54
C VAL A 94 15.97 -6.18 45.62
N LEU A 95 14.89 -5.53 45.19
CA LEU A 95 13.95 -6.14 44.26
C LEU A 95 13.46 -5.14 43.22
N ALA A 96 13.37 -5.58 41.98
CA ALA A 96 12.63 -4.90 40.92
C ALA A 96 11.31 -5.64 40.74
N GLN A 97 10.19 -4.91 40.70
CA GLN A 97 8.85 -5.51 40.64
C GLN A 97 7.91 -4.73 39.72
N VAL A 98 7.07 -5.46 39.01
CA VAL A 98 5.95 -4.94 38.22
C VAL A 98 4.64 -5.43 38.82
N ALA A 99 3.69 -4.52 39.02
CA ALA A 99 2.31 -4.84 39.35
C ALA A 99 1.44 -4.93 38.08
N SER A 100 0.37 -5.72 38.12
CA SER A 100 -0.69 -5.86 37.11
C SER A 100 -1.15 -4.51 36.53
N GLY A 101 -1.28 -3.46 37.35
CA GLY A 101 -1.62 -2.11 36.87
C GLY A 101 -0.52 -1.37 36.08
N GLY A 102 0.56 -2.04 35.71
CA GLY A 102 1.71 -1.47 35.00
C GLY A 102 2.68 -0.67 35.87
N ALA A 103 2.42 -0.58 37.18
CA ALA A 103 3.29 0.11 38.14
C ALA A 103 4.60 -0.66 38.30
N PHE A 104 5.71 -0.01 37.94
CA PHE A 104 7.03 -0.62 37.88
C PHE A 104 7.97 0.10 38.85
N THR A 105 8.62 -0.64 39.75
CA THR A 105 9.43 -0.05 40.83
C THR A 105 10.68 -0.88 41.11
N VAL A 106 11.74 -0.24 41.60
CA VAL A 106 12.87 -0.91 42.25
C VAL A 106 12.97 -0.43 43.69
N GLN A 107 13.17 -1.36 44.63
CA GLN A 107 13.17 -1.10 46.06
C GLN A 107 14.36 -1.78 46.74
N VAL A 108 14.94 -1.10 47.72
CA VAL A 108 15.93 -1.65 48.65
C VAL A 108 15.28 -1.72 50.02
N LEU A 109 15.34 -2.91 50.62
CA LEU A 109 14.90 -3.18 51.96
C LEU A 109 16.10 -3.28 52.89
N SER A 110 16.00 -2.71 54.08
CA SER A 110 16.92 -2.93 55.19
C SER A 110 16.12 -3.30 56.43
N SER A 111 16.40 -4.48 56.99
CA SER A 111 15.65 -5.04 58.13
C SER A 111 14.13 -5.05 57.92
N GLY A 112 13.67 -5.32 56.69
CA GLY A 112 12.27 -5.41 56.32
C GLY A 112 11.58 -4.07 56.02
N ILE A 113 12.29 -2.95 56.10
CA ILE A 113 11.77 -1.61 55.78
C ILE A 113 12.35 -1.14 54.46
N ILE A 114 11.51 -0.57 53.57
CA ILE A 114 11.97 0.06 52.33
C ILE A 114 12.79 1.31 52.69
N THR A 115 14.10 1.27 52.44
CA THR A 115 15.03 2.38 52.73
C THR A 115 15.39 3.19 51.49
N ALA A 116 15.24 2.61 50.30
CA ALA A 116 15.30 3.33 49.02
C ALA A 116 14.27 2.74 48.05
N SER A 117 13.66 3.60 47.23
CA SER A 117 12.72 3.18 46.18
C SER A 117 12.82 4.16 45.01
N ALA A 118 12.70 3.64 43.80
CA ALA A 118 12.56 4.44 42.59
C ALA A 118 11.38 3.91 41.78
N THR A 119 10.50 4.83 41.36
CA THR A 119 9.44 4.55 40.38
C THR A 119 10.05 4.55 38.99
N LEU A 120 9.77 3.49 38.24
CA LEU A 120 10.22 3.30 36.86
C LEU A 120 9.12 3.76 35.89
N PRO A 121 9.41 3.95 34.59
CA PRO A 121 8.38 4.16 33.59
C PRO A 121 7.35 3.03 33.59
N THR A 122 6.11 3.33 33.19
CA THR A 122 5.05 2.34 33.04
C THR A 122 5.56 1.12 32.27
N TYR A 123 5.29 -0.08 32.80
CA TYR A 123 5.84 -1.30 32.22
C TYR A 123 5.32 -1.52 30.79
N ASN A 124 6.24 -1.63 29.83
CA ASN A 124 5.94 -2.04 28.47
C ASN A 124 6.61 -3.40 28.22
N PRO A 125 5.85 -4.48 27.95
CA PRO A 125 6.39 -5.83 27.80
C PRO A 125 7.31 -6.00 26.57
N ASP A 126 7.24 -5.09 25.61
CA ASP A 126 8.12 -5.13 24.44
C ASP A 126 9.49 -4.54 24.76
N THR A 127 9.52 -3.32 25.30
CA THR A 127 10.77 -2.60 25.57
C THR A 127 11.44 -3.00 26.89
N HIS A 128 10.69 -3.56 27.86
CA HIS A 128 11.19 -3.92 29.19
C HIS A 128 11.26 -5.43 29.44
N ARG A 129 11.38 -6.23 28.38
CA ARG A 129 11.28 -7.70 28.39
C ARG A 129 12.38 -8.41 29.19
N TYR A 130 13.60 -7.89 29.12
CA TYR A 130 14.76 -8.40 29.84
C TYR A 130 15.11 -7.46 30.99
N TRP A 131 15.38 -8.04 32.15
CA TRP A 131 15.69 -7.32 33.38
C TRP A 131 17.10 -7.63 33.81
N ARG A 132 17.82 -6.61 34.28
CA ARG A 132 19.16 -6.74 34.87
C ARG A 132 19.25 -5.98 36.17
N LEU A 133 19.76 -6.65 37.20
CA LEU A 133 20.27 -6.01 38.41
C LEU A 133 21.77 -6.18 38.44
N ALA A 134 22.51 -5.07 38.40
CA ALA A 134 23.96 -5.04 38.48
C ALA A 134 24.39 -4.27 39.74
N GLU A 135 25.28 -4.86 40.52
CA GLU A 135 25.94 -4.15 41.64
C GLU A 135 27.25 -3.55 41.15
N ASP A 136 27.47 -2.29 41.49
CA ASP A 136 28.77 -1.64 41.40
C ASP A 136 28.90 -0.63 42.55
N SER A 137 29.99 -0.77 43.29
CA SER A 137 30.47 0.23 44.26
C SER A 137 29.41 0.70 45.28
N GLY A 138 28.60 -0.21 45.83
CA GLY A 138 27.60 0.08 46.87
C GLY A 138 26.24 0.52 46.35
N THR A 139 25.99 0.37 45.04
CA THR A 139 24.71 0.66 44.40
C THR A 139 24.25 -0.51 43.54
N PHE A 140 22.94 -0.72 43.48
CA PHE A 140 22.33 -1.57 42.46
C PHE A 140 21.74 -0.69 41.36
N THR A 141 22.17 -0.94 40.12
CA THR A 141 21.56 -0.36 38.93
C THR A 141 20.61 -1.37 38.31
N PHE A 142 19.35 -0.97 38.16
CA PHE A 142 18.35 -1.70 37.42
C PHE A 142 18.32 -1.23 35.97
N SER A 143 18.49 -2.17 35.03
CA SER A 143 18.40 -1.92 33.60
C SER A 143 17.35 -2.81 32.95
N THR A 144 16.72 -2.31 31.90
CA THR A 144 15.81 -3.07 31.04
C THR A 144 16.35 -3.18 29.62
N SER A 145 15.86 -4.16 28.87
CA SER A 145 16.22 -4.38 27.47
C SER A 145 15.10 -5.08 26.72
N ALA A 146 14.95 -4.78 25.43
CA ALA A 146 14.05 -5.52 24.52
C ALA A 146 14.71 -6.82 24.03
N ASP A 147 16.03 -6.83 23.87
CA ASP A 147 16.81 -7.86 23.19
C ASP A 147 17.72 -8.70 24.11
N GLY A 148 17.97 -8.24 25.34
CA GLY A 148 18.89 -8.88 26.30
C GLY A 148 20.36 -8.48 26.14
N TYR A 149 20.69 -7.65 25.14
CA TYR A 149 22.06 -7.23 24.80
C TYR A 149 22.26 -5.72 25.04
N THR A 150 21.28 -4.92 24.61
CA THR A 150 21.29 -3.47 24.73
C THR A 150 20.52 -3.06 25.97
N TRP A 151 21.22 -2.57 26.98
CA TRP A 151 20.64 -2.29 28.29
C TRP A 151 20.44 -0.79 28.50
N THR A 152 19.20 -0.40 28.79
CA THR A 152 18.85 0.95 29.23
C THR A 152 18.80 0.96 30.76
N SER A 153 19.64 1.77 31.40
CA SER A 153 19.60 1.95 32.86
C SER A 153 18.42 2.81 33.24
N VAL A 154 17.55 2.29 34.11
CA VAL A 154 16.26 2.92 34.44
C VAL A 154 16.27 3.49 35.86
N ALA A 155 17.02 2.89 36.78
CA ALA A 155 17.20 3.41 38.13
C ALA A 155 18.48 2.89 38.77
N THR A 156 19.04 3.69 39.68
CA THR A 156 20.16 3.28 40.56
C THR A 156 19.77 3.55 42.00
N VAL A 157 19.92 2.55 42.86
CA VAL A 157 19.54 2.61 44.28
C VAL A 157 20.72 2.20 45.16
N SER A 158 20.97 2.96 46.23
CA SER A 158 22.01 2.68 47.21
C SER A 158 21.53 1.72 48.31
N TYR A 159 22.42 0.92 48.86
CA TYR A 159 22.14 0.02 49.98
C TYR A 159 23.22 0.12 51.07
N ALA A 160 22.89 -0.28 52.31
CA ALA A 160 23.78 -0.15 53.47
C ALA A 160 24.24 -1.51 54.08
N TRP A 161 23.75 -2.63 53.54
CA TRP A 161 24.12 -3.99 53.93
C TRP A 161 25.22 -4.56 53.03
N THR A 162 25.69 -5.79 53.25
CA THR A 162 26.76 -6.43 52.45
C THR A 162 26.18 -7.31 51.34
N ALA A 163 26.61 -7.13 50.09
CA ALA A 163 26.11 -7.88 48.93
C ALA A 163 26.96 -9.12 48.55
N THR A 164 27.85 -9.56 49.44
CA THR A 164 28.78 -10.67 49.19
C THR A 164 28.16 -12.07 49.32
N ALA A 165 26.94 -12.15 49.84
CA ALA A 165 26.17 -13.39 50.00
C ALA A 165 24.68 -13.09 49.81
N VAL A 166 24.16 -13.38 48.62
CA VAL A 166 22.74 -13.21 48.28
C VAL A 166 22.16 -14.49 47.68
N GLY A 167 20.86 -14.70 47.88
CA GLY A 167 20.03 -15.62 47.09
C GLY A 167 19.34 -14.88 45.95
N VAL A 168 18.99 -15.60 44.87
CA VAL A 168 18.30 -15.06 43.69
C VAL A 168 16.91 -15.65 43.60
N TYR A 169 15.89 -14.80 43.53
CA TYR A 169 14.49 -15.22 43.50
C TYR A 169 13.70 -14.50 42.40
N PHE A 170 12.99 -15.29 41.60
CA PHE A 170 11.91 -14.81 40.75
C PHE A 170 10.61 -15.08 41.48
N GLN A 171 9.94 -14.02 41.92
CA GLN A 171 8.76 -14.09 42.78
C GLN A 171 7.51 -13.69 42.02
N VAL A 172 6.42 -14.38 42.31
CA VAL A 172 5.07 -14.03 41.85
C VAL A 172 4.16 -13.95 43.07
N THR A 173 3.61 -12.77 43.32
CA THR A 173 2.80 -12.45 44.50
C THR A 173 1.39 -12.09 44.07
N ALA A 174 0.39 -12.59 44.81
CA ALA A 174 -0.98 -12.10 44.71
C ALA A 174 -1.26 -11.19 45.89
N THR A 175 -1.56 -9.91 45.65
CA THR A 175 -1.98 -8.94 46.67
C THR A 175 -3.48 -9.02 46.95
N ASP A 176 -4.25 -9.58 46.01
CA ASP A 176 -5.69 -9.84 46.13
C ASP A 176 -6.01 -11.32 45.83
N THR A 177 -7.29 -11.69 45.91
CA THR A 177 -7.75 -13.02 45.48
C THR A 177 -7.76 -13.08 43.96
N GLU A 178 -7.01 -14.03 43.39
CA GLU A 178 -6.76 -14.13 41.96
C GLU A 178 -7.30 -15.43 41.36
N PRO A 179 -7.75 -15.42 40.08
CA PRO A 179 -8.21 -16.63 39.40
C PRO A 179 -7.07 -17.64 39.17
N PRO A 180 -7.37 -18.95 39.12
CA PRO A 180 -6.37 -19.97 38.83
C PRO A 180 -5.93 -19.94 37.36
N GLY A 181 -4.75 -20.51 37.08
CA GLY A 181 -4.24 -20.71 35.71
C GLY A 181 -3.32 -19.60 35.19
N MET A 182 -3.03 -18.60 36.01
CA MET A 182 -2.07 -17.54 35.69
C MET A 182 -0.64 -17.94 36.09
N ALA A 183 0.35 -17.50 35.30
CA ALA A 183 1.76 -17.70 35.62
C ALA A 183 2.63 -16.57 35.04
N ALA A 184 3.77 -16.31 35.69
CA ALA A 184 4.86 -15.52 35.11
C ALA A 184 5.90 -16.47 34.52
N VAL A 185 6.48 -16.11 33.37
CA VAL A 185 7.49 -16.93 32.68
C VAL A 185 8.86 -16.33 32.88
N ILE A 186 9.83 -17.19 33.20
CA ILE A 186 11.24 -16.86 33.29
C ILE A 186 11.99 -17.66 32.24
N SER A 187 12.88 -16.99 31.53
CA SER A 187 13.83 -17.64 30.62
C SER A 187 15.17 -16.90 30.59
N HIS A 188 16.18 -17.56 30.05
CA HIS A 188 17.52 -17.00 29.81
C HIS A 188 18.18 -16.36 31.04
N VAL A 189 18.27 -17.10 32.16
CA VAL A 189 18.96 -16.59 33.36
C VAL A 189 20.46 -16.58 33.10
N ASN A 190 21.08 -15.39 33.00
CA ASN A 190 22.48 -15.16 32.62
C ASN A 190 22.98 -16.01 31.43
N THR A 191 22.13 -16.37 30.47
CA THR A 191 22.54 -17.13 29.28
C THR A 191 22.40 -16.29 28.01
N PRO A 192 23.44 -16.22 27.15
CA PRO A 192 23.32 -15.62 25.81
C PRO A 192 22.73 -16.59 24.77
N LEU A 193 22.79 -17.91 25.02
CA LEU A 193 22.52 -18.99 24.04
C LEU A 193 21.83 -20.18 24.74
N GLY A 194 20.92 -20.88 24.04
CA GLY A 194 20.53 -22.23 24.50
C GLY A 194 19.21 -22.86 24.02
N ALA A 195 18.24 -22.14 23.47
CA ALA A 195 16.93 -22.70 23.07
C ALA A 195 16.75 -22.72 21.54
N PRO A 196 15.72 -23.39 20.97
CA PRO A 196 15.33 -23.21 19.57
C PRO A 196 15.04 -21.74 19.19
N TYR A 197 15.02 -20.85 20.19
CA TYR A 197 15.01 -19.40 20.08
C TYR A 197 16.39 -18.85 20.44
N ASN A 198 17.20 -18.53 19.43
CA ASN A 198 18.41 -17.75 19.61
C ASN A 198 18.02 -16.29 19.89
N ALA A 199 18.23 -15.80 21.12
CA ALA A 199 17.88 -14.43 21.49
C ALA A 199 18.59 -13.35 20.64
N ALA A 200 19.71 -13.69 19.98
CA ALA A 200 20.45 -12.83 19.07
C ALA A 200 19.96 -12.89 17.60
N TRP A 201 18.96 -13.71 17.27
CA TRP A 201 18.51 -13.93 15.90
C TRP A 201 16.97 -13.91 15.81
N PRO A 202 16.36 -13.28 14.78
CA PRO A 202 14.92 -13.18 14.68
C PRO A 202 14.29 -14.54 14.35
N ARG A 203 13.01 -14.69 14.68
CA ARG A 203 12.23 -15.81 14.12
C ARG A 203 11.90 -15.48 12.67
N VAL A 204 12.41 -16.26 11.72
CA VAL A 204 12.12 -16.09 10.30
C VAL A 204 10.94 -16.99 9.90
N GLU A 205 10.08 -16.49 9.02
CA GLU A 205 9.06 -17.27 8.31
C GLU A 205 9.31 -17.14 6.81
N GLU A 206 9.63 -18.27 6.17
CA GLU A 206 9.75 -18.45 4.72
C GLU A 206 8.45 -19.08 4.19
N ALA A 207 7.49 -18.24 3.80
CA ALA A 207 6.10 -18.67 3.56
C ALA A 207 5.77 -18.76 2.06
N TRP A 208 5.36 -19.93 1.58
CA TRP A 208 4.97 -20.19 0.18
C TRP A 208 3.50 -20.60 0.05
N GLY A 209 2.82 -20.10 -0.98
CA GLY A 209 1.40 -20.37 -1.23
C GLY A 209 1.18 -21.44 -2.31
N PRO A 210 1.05 -22.74 -1.97
CA PRO A 210 0.88 -23.83 -2.94
C PRO A 210 -0.47 -23.80 -3.68
N TYR A 211 -1.43 -23.02 -3.18
CA TYR A 211 -2.80 -23.03 -3.68
C TYR A 211 -3.26 -21.62 -4.08
N TRP A 212 -2.56 -20.99 -5.03
CA TRP A 212 -3.11 -19.83 -5.76
C TRP A 212 -2.34 -19.49 -7.03
N ASN A 213 -3.07 -19.28 -8.14
CA ASN A 213 -2.55 -18.55 -9.29
C ASN A 213 -2.77 -17.07 -9.02
N CYS A 214 -1.71 -16.26 -9.01
CA CYS A 214 -1.79 -14.81 -8.83
C CYS A 214 -2.67 -14.17 -9.92
N ARG A 215 -3.97 -14.00 -9.64
CA ARG A 215 -4.80 -13.16 -10.51
C ARG A 215 -4.43 -11.71 -10.24
N GLY A 216 -3.87 -11.03 -11.24
CA GLY A 216 -3.59 -9.60 -11.17
C GLY A 216 -2.52 -9.18 -10.15
N GLY A 217 -1.55 -10.03 -9.79
CA GLY A 217 -0.50 -9.60 -8.85
C GLY A 217 -1.01 -9.32 -7.42
N ASP A 218 -2.01 -10.07 -6.96
CA ASP A 218 -2.46 -10.09 -5.57
C ASP A 218 -1.59 -11.03 -4.69
N LEU A 219 -1.32 -10.62 -3.45
CA LEU A 219 -0.64 -11.42 -2.42
C LEU A 219 -1.63 -11.69 -1.28
N PRO A 220 -2.01 -12.96 -1.02
CA PRO A 220 -2.94 -13.29 0.05
C PRO A 220 -2.31 -13.03 1.43
N GLN A 221 -3.13 -12.87 2.46
CA GLN A 221 -2.63 -12.81 3.84
C GLN A 221 -2.50 -14.20 4.48
N ASP A 222 -3.22 -15.20 3.94
CA ASP A 222 -3.80 -16.28 4.74
C ASP A 222 -3.53 -17.72 4.27
N ARG A 223 -2.77 -17.91 3.19
CA ARG A 223 -2.69 -19.21 2.49
C ARG A 223 -1.26 -19.67 2.25
N TYR A 224 -0.50 -19.79 3.33
CA TYR A 224 0.92 -20.11 3.26
C TYR A 224 1.29 -21.38 4.04
N VAL A 225 2.22 -22.12 3.45
CA VAL A 225 3.04 -23.17 4.07
C VAL A 225 4.35 -22.53 4.53
N ASP A 226 4.79 -22.84 5.75
CA ASP A 226 6.10 -22.44 6.26
C ASP A 226 7.17 -23.44 5.77
N LEU A 227 8.21 -22.92 5.13
CA LEU A 227 9.35 -23.67 4.58
C LEU A 227 10.66 -23.39 5.36
N SER A 228 10.56 -22.69 6.50
CA SER A 228 11.74 -22.27 7.27
C SER A 228 12.57 -23.45 7.77
N ASP A 229 11.94 -24.57 8.15
CA ASP A 229 12.59 -25.80 8.61
C ASP A 229 13.45 -26.48 7.51
N ARG A 230 13.04 -26.29 6.26
CA ARG A 230 13.71 -26.81 5.06
C ARG A 230 14.79 -25.89 4.54
N THR A 231 14.90 -24.65 5.02
CA THR A 231 15.90 -23.69 4.52
C THR A 231 17.34 -24.18 4.76
N ARG A 232 18.19 -24.12 3.73
CA ARG A 232 19.60 -24.50 3.77
C ARG A 232 20.47 -23.40 3.16
N ARG A 233 21.74 -23.40 3.55
CA ARG A 233 22.80 -22.48 3.10
C ARG A 233 22.42 -21.01 3.26
N ALA A 234 21.77 -20.42 2.26
CA ALA A 234 21.45 -19.00 2.23
C ALA A 234 20.08 -18.77 1.61
N THR A 235 19.31 -17.85 2.20
CA THR A 235 18.21 -17.16 1.53
C THR A 235 18.61 -15.71 1.28
N SER A 236 18.45 -15.28 0.03
CA SER A 236 18.84 -13.93 -0.41
C SER A 236 17.63 -13.20 -0.97
N THR A 237 17.52 -11.92 -0.66
CA THR A 237 16.57 -11.02 -1.33
C THR A 237 17.28 -9.75 -1.76
N ALA A 238 16.89 -9.19 -2.90
CA ALA A 238 17.44 -7.95 -3.41
C ALA A 238 16.33 -7.08 -4.01
N ARG A 239 16.32 -5.79 -3.68
CA ARG A 239 15.37 -4.80 -4.22
C ARG A 239 16.07 -3.49 -4.53
N GLY A 240 15.55 -2.75 -5.51
CA GLY A 240 15.99 -1.41 -5.86
C GLY A 240 16.80 -1.35 -7.16
N ARG A 241 17.77 -0.43 -7.21
CA ARG A 241 18.61 -0.15 -8.37
C ARG A 241 20.03 0.12 -7.95
N GLN A 242 20.95 -0.10 -8.87
CA GLN A 242 22.35 0.18 -8.61
C GLN A 242 22.63 1.68 -8.51
N TYR A 243 21.98 2.50 -9.35
CA TYR A 243 22.24 3.94 -9.44
C TYR A 243 20.96 4.77 -9.46
N GLU A 244 21.00 5.99 -8.92
CA GLU A 244 19.82 6.84 -8.73
C GLU A 244 19.12 7.34 -10.01
N LEU A 245 19.77 7.20 -11.17
CA LEU A 245 19.20 7.55 -12.47
C LEU A 245 18.66 6.33 -13.23
N ASP A 246 18.96 5.12 -12.75
CA ASP A 246 18.49 3.90 -13.37
C ASP A 246 17.02 3.65 -13.02
N GLN A 247 16.38 2.84 -13.84
CA GLN A 247 15.10 2.23 -13.50
C GLN A 247 15.27 1.26 -12.31
N ILE A 248 14.33 1.33 -11.36
CA ILE A 248 14.23 0.33 -10.29
C ILE A 248 13.82 -1.00 -10.92
N ARG A 249 14.61 -2.04 -10.65
CA ARG A 249 14.35 -3.39 -11.13
C ARG A 249 13.33 -4.08 -10.23
N ALA A 250 12.66 -5.09 -10.78
CA ALA A 250 11.88 -6.01 -9.97
C ALA A 250 12.77 -6.61 -8.89
N GLY A 251 12.25 -6.65 -7.67
CA GLY A 251 12.86 -7.34 -6.56
C GLY A 251 12.94 -8.84 -6.83
N GLU A 252 13.99 -9.45 -6.30
CA GLU A 252 14.27 -10.87 -6.45
C GLU A 252 14.43 -11.54 -5.07
N ALA A 253 14.03 -12.81 -5.00
CA ALA A 253 14.31 -13.69 -3.88
C ALA A 253 14.89 -15.02 -4.37
N SER A 254 15.86 -15.57 -3.67
CA SER A 254 16.42 -16.89 -3.93
C SER A 254 16.48 -17.70 -2.65
N LEU A 255 15.99 -18.93 -2.70
CA LEU A 255 16.00 -19.86 -1.59
C LEU A 255 16.74 -21.13 -1.99
N GLU A 256 17.34 -21.79 -1.02
CA GLU A 256 17.76 -23.18 -1.13
C GLU A 256 17.07 -23.98 -0.03
N LEU A 257 16.33 -25.02 -0.44
CA LEU A 257 15.49 -25.81 0.45
C LEU A 257 15.87 -27.29 0.36
N ALA A 258 15.97 -27.93 1.51
CA ALA A 258 16.10 -29.37 1.63
C ALA A 258 14.82 -30.06 1.14
N ASP A 259 15.00 -31.04 0.25
CA ASP A 259 13.92 -31.89 -0.25
C ASP A 259 14.30 -33.39 -0.20
N PRO A 260 14.70 -33.91 0.97
CA PRO A 260 15.13 -35.31 1.11
C PRO A 260 13.99 -36.31 0.93
N ASP A 261 12.74 -35.87 1.11
CA ASP A 261 11.51 -36.64 0.94
C ASP A 261 10.88 -36.48 -0.45
N GLY A 262 11.46 -35.62 -1.31
CA GLY A 262 10.94 -35.31 -2.64
C GLY A 262 9.57 -34.61 -2.61
N GLY A 263 9.17 -34.04 -1.46
CA GLY A 263 7.87 -33.41 -1.29
C GLY A 263 7.73 -32.09 -2.03
N LEU A 264 8.86 -31.42 -2.31
CA LEU A 264 8.97 -30.18 -3.06
C LEU A 264 9.41 -30.40 -4.51
N ASP A 265 9.47 -31.65 -5.00
CA ASP A 265 9.80 -31.95 -6.40
C ASP A 265 8.54 -31.81 -7.28
N PRO A 266 8.52 -30.88 -8.27
CA PRO A 266 7.37 -30.70 -9.17
C PRO A 266 7.06 -31.93 -10.02
N THR A 267 8.00 -32.87 -10.17
CA THR A 267 7.82 -34.12 -10.91
C THR A 267 7.31 -35.27 -10.04
N ASN A 268 7.36 -35.14 -8.71
CA ASN A 268 6.88 -36.16 -7.79
C ASN A 268 5.34 -36.16 -7.73
N ARG A 269 4.72 -37.00 -8.57
CA ARG A 269 3.26 -37.13 -8.64
C ARG A 269 2.61 -37.64 -7.36
N THR A 270 3.38 -38.25 -6.47
CA THR A 270 2.93 -38.79 -5.18
C THR A 270 3.24 -37.87 -4.00
N GLY A 271 3.93 -36.75 -4.25
CA GLY A 271 4.26 -35.75 -3.23
C GLY A 271 3.03 -34.97 -2.76
N PRO A 272 3.07 -34.40 -1.54
CA PRO A 272 1.95 -33.66 -0.94
C PRO A 272 1.48 -32.46 -1.77
N TYR A 273 2.40 -31.84 -2.54
CA TYR A 273 2.15 -30.67 -3.38
C TYR A 273 2.15 -30.99 -4.89
N SER A 274 1.93 -32.25 -5.25
CA SER A 274 1.83 -32.69 -6.65
C SER A 274 0.80 -31.87 -7.43
N GLY A 275 1.20 -31.26 -8.56
CA GLY A 275 0.36 -30.38 -9.37
C GLY A 275 0.16 -28.96 -8.81
N HIS A 276 0.76 -28.68 -7.65
CA HIS A 276 0.66 -27.41 -6.92
C HIS A 276 2.00 -26.70 -6.74
N ILE A 277 3.06 -27.17 -7.40
CA ILE A 277 4.33 -26.45 -7.53
C ILE A 277 4.33 -25.81 -8.92
N ALA A 278 4.00 -24.53 -9.00
CA ALA A 278 3.80 -23.83 -10.27
C ALA A 278 4.42 -22.42 -10.26
N PRO A 279 4.79 -21.88 -11.43
CA PRO A 279 5.23 -20.50 -11.54
C PRO A 279 4.15 -19.50 -11.06
N TYR A 280 4.65 -18.38 -10.55
CA TYR A 280 3.91 -17.24 -10.03
C TYR A 280 3.00 -17.53 -8.83
N GLN A 281 3.37 -18.51 -8.02
CA GLN A 281 2.73 -18.73 -6.72
C GLN A 281 3.24 -17.74 -5.68
N PRO A 282 2.37 -17.21 -4.79
CA PRO A 282 2.79 -16.23 -3.79
C PRO A 282 3.88 -16.75 -2.87
N TYR A 283 4.79 -15.87 -2.51
CA TYR A 283 5.81 -16.08 -1.50
C TYR A 283 6.02 -14.83 -0.67
N ARG A 284 6.28 -15.01 0.62
CA ARG A 284 6.68 -13.93 1.51
C ARG A 284 7.75 -14.40 2.48
N LYS A 285 8.62 -13.46 2.85
CA LYS A 285 9.61 -13.60 3.89
C LYS A 285 9.37 -12.51 4.93
N ARG A 286 9.25 -12.90 6.19
CA ARG A 286 9.11 -11.97 7.32
C ARG A 286 9.88 -12.47 8.52
N ALA A 287 10.20 -11.54 9.42
CA ALA A 287 10.98 -11.83 10.62
C ALA A 287 10.33 -11.20 11.86
N ALA A 288 10.21 -11.97 12.94
CA ALA A 288 9.76 -11.47 14.23
C ALA A 288 10.97 -11.09 15.10
N TRP A 289 11.01 -9.83 15.53
CA TRP A 289 12.02 -9.34 16.47
C TRP A 289 11.39 -8.61 17.67
N PRO A 290 11.87 -8.87 18.90
CA PRO A 290 12.76 -9.98 19.27
C PRO A 290 12.05 -11.35 19.11
N PRO A 291 12.79 -12.46 19.01
CA PRO A 291 12.20 -13.78 18.81
C PRO A 291 11.33 -14.21 19.99
N THR A 292 10.16 -14.75 19.67
CA THR A 292 9.16 -15.22 20.65
C THR A 292 8.56 -16.54 20.22
N ARG A 293 7.96 -17.22 21.18
CA ARG A 293 7.24 -18.47 20.94
C ARG A 293 5.82 -18.26 20.41
N ASN A 294 5.24 -17.10 20.70
CA ASN A 294 3.93 -16.71 20.20
C ASN A 294 4.07 -16.33 18.72
N LEU A 295 3.38 -17.06 17.85
CA LEU A 295 3.43 -16.91 16.39
C LEU A 295 2.54 -15.77 15.88
N LEU A 296 1.62 -15.29 16.72
CA LEU A 296 0.70 -14.21 16.40
C LEU A 296 1.41 -12.86 16.31
N THR A 297 0.73 -11.86 15.73
CA THR A 297 1.18 -10.47 15.82
C THR A 297 0.87 -9.87 17.18
N GLN A 298 1.55 -8.78 17.55
CA GLN A 298 1.27 -8.07 18.80
C GLN A 298 -0.20 -7.66 18.91
N THR A 299 -0.79 -7.16 17.82
CA THR A 299 -2.20 -6.78 17.78
C THR A 299 -3.12 -7.96 18.08
N GLN A 300 -2.90 -9.10 17.43
CA GLN A 300 -3.70 -10.32 17.65
C GLN A 300 -3.57 -10.83 19.10
N ALA A 301 -2.34 -10.89 19.62
CA ALA A 301 -2.05 -11.48 20.92
C ALA A 301 -2.51 -10.63 22.12
N THR A 302 -2.57 -9.31 21.96
CA THR A 302 -2.83 -8.34 23.05
C THR A 302 -4.20 -7.66 22.96
N GLY A 303 -5.06 -8.14 22.05
CA GLY A 303 -6.37 -7.51 21.87
C GLY A 303 -6.30 -6.04 21.44
N GLY A 304 -5.27 -5.67 20.68
CA GLY A 304 -5.07 -4.31 20.16
C GLY A 304 -4.33 -3.34 21.08
N ASP A 305 -3.94 -3.76 22.30
CA ASP A 305 -3.14 -2.90 23.19
C ASP A 305 -1.77 -2.55 22.60
N LEU A 306 -1.18 -3.46 21.84
CA LEU A 306 0.07 -3.26 21.10
C LEU A 306 -0.13 -3.43 19.58
N GLY A 307 0.84 -2.95 18.79
CA GLY A 307 0.80 -2.98 17.33
C GLY A 307 0.09 -1.79 16.67
N GLY A 308 -0.13 -0.70 17.41
CA GLY A 308 -0.46 0.62 16.85
C GLY A 308 -1.89 0.80 16.33
N GLN A 309 -2.82 -0.09 16.68
CA GLN A 309 -4.23 0.04 16.29
C GLN A 309 -4.96 1.09 17.13
N GLN A 310 -5.93 1.78 16.51
CA GLN A 310 -6.83 2.68 17.23
C GLN A 310 -8.02 1.91 17.83
N LEU A 311 -8.61 2.42 18.91
CA LEU A 311 -9.88 1.90 19.43
C LEU A 311 -10.98 2.07 18.37
N GLY A 312 -11.90 1.11 18.30
CA GLY A 312 -12.98 1.11 17.30
C GLY A 312 -12.94 -0.13 16.40
N PRO A 313 -13.56 -0.07 15.20
CA PRO A 313 -13.66 -1.21 14.30
C PRO A 313 -12.30 -1.81 13.95
N ILE A 314 -12.21 -3.14 13.93
CA ILE A 314 -11.03 -3.86 13.48
C ILE A 314 -10.98 -3.78 11.95
N ASP A 315 -9.85 -3.31 11.40
CA ASP A 315 -9.63 -3.30 9.95
C ASP A 315 -9.58 -4.74 9.41
N SER A 316 -10.61 -5.14 8.68
CA SER A 316 -10.71 -6.45 8.03
C SER A 316 -10.16 -6.45 6.60
N SER A 317 -9.60 -5.33 6.15
CA SER A 317 -8.94 -5.23 4.85
C SER A 317 -7.58 -5.95 4.83
N ARG A 318 -6.97 -6.05 3.65
CA ARG A 318 -5.64 -6.64 3.45
C ARG A 318 -4.50 -5.86 4.10
N THR A 319 -4.73 -4.67 4.62
CA THR A 319 -3.74 -3.92 5.41
C THR A 319 -3.96 -4.04 6.91
N GLY A 320 -5.09 -4.62 7.31
CA GLY A 320 -5.45 -4.80 8.71
C GLY A 320 -4.70 -5.95 9.40
N PRO A 321 -4.91 -6.12 10.71
CA PRO A 321 -4.19 -7.09 11.54
C PRO A 321 -4.56 -8.56 11.29
N ALA A 322 -5.27 -8.88 10.21
CA ALA A 322 -5.73 -10.24 9.87
C ALA A 322 -6.53 -10.91 11.00
N ILE A 323 -7.42 -10.14 11.64
CA ILE A 323 -8.38 -10.60 12.64
C ILE A 323 -9.75 -10.56 11.98
N LEU A 324 -10.35 -11.73 11.80
CA LEU A 324 -11.53 -11.92 10.97
C LEU A 324 -12.68 -12.51 11.79
N THR A 325 -13.92 -12.30 11.33
CA THR A 325 -15.14 -12.75 12.02
C THR A 325 -16.24 -13.09 11.01
N GLN A 326 -17.07 -14.09 11.35
CA GLN A 326 -18.25 -14.52 10.59
C GLN A 326 -19.54 -14.20 11.32
N THR A 327 -19.46 -13.91 12.62
CA THR A 327 -20.62 -13.61 13.45
C THR A 327 -20.91 -12.11 13.55
N ASP A 328 -19.92 -11.27 13.23
CA ASP A 328 -20.01 -9.82 13.33
C ASP A 328 -19.80 -9.15 11.95
N ALA A 329 -20.88 -8.61 11.37
CA ALA A 329 -20.81 -7.95 10.07
C ALA A 329 -20.02 -6.63 10.08
N SER A 330 -19.72 -6.06 11.26
CA SER A 330 -18.90 -4.86 11.39
C SER A 330 -17.39 -5.16 11.44
N GLY A 331 -16.99 -6.43 11.47
CA GLY A 331 -15.59 -6.85 11.59
C GLY A 331 -15.08 -7.00 13.03
N GLY A 332 -15.89 -6.63 14.02
CA GLY A 332 -15.49 -6.58 15.43
C GLY A 332 -14.81 -5.25 15.80
N SER A 333 -14.43 -5.09 17.07
CA SER A 333 -13.85 -3.84 17.57
C SER A 333 -12.82 -4.04 18.68
N PHE A 334 -11.83 -3.15 18.74
CA PHE A 334 -10.97 -2.97 19.91
C PHE A 334 -11.65 -2.03 20.89
N VAL A 335 -11.81 -2.48 22.14
CA VAL A 335 -12.56 -1.76 23.19
C VAL A 335 -11.71 -1.64 24.45
N ALA A 336 -11.59 -0.41 24.97
CA ALA A 336 -10.92 -0.18 26.23
C ALA A 336 -11.76 -0.69 27.41
N THR A 337 -11.15 -1.43 28.34
CA THR A 337 -11.81 -1.93 29.54
C THR A 337 -10.83 -2.11 30.70
N ALA A 338 -11.19 -1.61 31.88
CA ALA A 338 -10.38 -1.75 33.09
C ALA A 338 -10.30 -3.20 33.61
N SER A 339 -11.13 -4.10 33.09
CA SER A 339 -11.15 -5.52 33.43
C SER A 339 -10.60 -6.41 32.31
N ALA A 340 -9.76 -5.86 31.42
CA ALA A 340 -9.00 -6.62 30.44
C ALA A 340 -8.12 -7.65 31.16
N TRP A 341 -7.94 -8.85 30.59
CA TRP A 341 -7.11 -9.88 31.22
C TRP A 341 -5.64 -9.48 31.23
N ARG A 342 -5.20 -8.75 30.21
CA ARG A 342 -3.93 -8.02 30.15
C ARG A 342 -4.15 -6.61 29.61
N GLY A 343 -3.25 -5.71 29.98
CA GLY A 343 -3.25 -4.33 29.47
C GLY A 343 -4.56 -3.57 29.76
N GLY A 344 -5.12 -2.90 28.76
CA GLY A 344 -6.30 -2.04 28.88
C GLY A 344 -7.32 -2.19 27.76
N THR A 345 -7.08 -3.04 26.76
CA THR A 345 -7.91 -3.19 25.56
C THR A 345 -8.23 -4.67 25.31
N VAL A 346 -9.41 -4.94 24.75
CA VAL A 346 -9.83 -6.29 24.36
C VAL A 346 -10.43 -6.29 22.96
N MET A 347 -10.38 -7.42 22.28
CA MET A 347 -11.18 -7.65 21.07
C MET A 347 -12.61 -7.98 21.47
N GLN A 348 -13.58 -7.35 20.82
CA GLN A 348 -15.01 -7.56 21.06
C GLN A 348 -15.74 -7.84 19.75
N PHE A 349 -16.50 -8.93 19.74
CA PHE A 349 -17.29 -9.37 18.59
C PHE A 349 -18.76 -9.56 18.98
N SER A 350 -19.66 -9.12 18.12
CA SER A 350 -21.06 -9.48 18.21
C SER A 350 -21.27 -10.92 17.73
N VAL A 351 -22.11 -11.66 18.48
CA VAL A 351 -22.56 -13.00 18.13
C VAL A 351 -24.07 -12.95 18.06
N THR A 352 -24.61 -13.01 16.83
CA THR A 352 -26.06 -12.93 16.60
C THR A 352 -26.78 -14.17 17.13
N SER A 353 -28.06 -14.06 17.46
CA SER A 353 -28.91 -15.21 17.83
C SER A 353 -29.08 -16.23 16.70
N ALA A 354 -28.72 -15.87 15.48
CA ALA A 354 -28.73 -16.74 14.31
C ALA A 354 -27.39 -17.45 14.06
N ALA A 355 -26.36 -17.18 14.87
CA ALA A 355 -25.05 -17.81 14.73
C ALA A 355 -25.17 -19.34 14.83
N LYS A 356 -24.49 -20.06 13.93
CA LYS A 356 -24.55 -21.53 13.85
C LYS A 356 -23.27 -22.16 14.40
N THR A 357 -23.38 -23.42 14.81
CA THR A 357 -22.21 -24.25 15.17
C THR A 357 -21.16 -24.20 14.06
N GLY A 358 -19.91 -23.94 14.44
CA GLY A 358 -18.76 -23.86 13.52
C GLY A 358 -18.54 -22.48 12.90
N GLN A 359 -19.42 -21.50 13.12
CA GLN A 359 -19.13 -20.12 12.71
C GLN A 359 -18.05 -19.50 13.59
N TRP A 360 -17.10 -18.85 12.96
CA TRP A 360 -16.00 -18.19 13.65
C TRP A 360 -16.45 -16.87 14.28
N ILE A 361 -16.34 -16.78 15.59
CA ILE A 361 -16.50 -15.52 16.31
C ILE A 361 -15.28 -14.63 16.03
N MET A 362 -14.09 -15.26 16.05
CA MET A 362 -12.83 -14.65 15.69
C MET A 362 -11.88 -15.72 15.15
N TRP A 363 -11.11 -15.42 14.11
CA TRP A 363 -9.94 -16.20 13.74
C TRP A 363 -8.87 -15.34 13.08
N THR A 364 -7.67 -15.92 12.98
CA THR A 364 -6.62 -15.45 12.09
C THR A 364 -6.17 -16.61 11.25
N CYS A 365 -5.68 -16.28 10.07
CA CYS A 365 -5.08 -17.19 9.11
C CYS A 365 -3.70 -16.70 8.67
N GLN A 366 -3.17 -15.68 9.35
CA GLN A 366 -1.93 -15.03 8.96
C GLN A 366 -0.69 -15.89 9.24
N THR A 367 -0.74 -16.87 10.15
CA THR A 367 0.42 -17.72 10.47
C THR A 367 0.54 -18.81 9.42
N ALA A 368 1.72 -18.95 8.79
CA ALA A 368 1.95 -20.02 7.83
C ALA A 368 1.96 -21.39 8.54
N VAL A 369 1.46 -22.43 7.88
CA VAL A 369 1.41 -23.78 8.46
C VAL A 369 2.67 -24.56 8.10
N GLU A 370 3.35 -25.08 9.10
CA GLU A 370 4.31 -26.18 8.95
C GLU A 370 3.55 -27.53 8.95
N PRO A 371 3.56 -28.31 7.86
CA PRO A 371 2.83 -29.57 7.78
C PRO A 371 3.34 -30.61 8.79
N GLY A 372 2.44 -31.37 9.40
CA GLY A 372 2.81 -32.34 10.45
C GLY A 372 3.20 -31.74 11.79
N GLN A 373 3.36 -30.41 11.89
CA GLN A 373 3.70 -29.74 13.13
C GLN A 373 2.50 -29.74 14.09
N THR A 374 2.77 -29.97 15.38
CA THR A 374 1.76 -29.81 16.42
C THR A 374 1.71 -28.36 16.90
N TYR A 375 0.51 -27.80 16.95
CA TYR A 375 0.24 -26.46 17.44
C TYR A 375 -0.61 -26.51 18.70
N THR A 376 -0.34 -25.58 19.60
CA THR A 376 -1.20 -25.30 20.76
C THR A 376 -1.61 -23.84 20.75
N THR A 377 -2.89 -23.59 21.02
CA THR A 377 -3.45 -22.24 21.13
C THR A 377 -4.13 -22.11 22.48
N THR A 378 -3.96 -20.94 23.10
CA THR A 378 -4.67 -20.53 24.30
C THR A 378 -5.25 -19.14 24.13
N ILE A 379 -6.43 -18.91 24.70
CA ILE A 379 -7.11 -17.61 24.63
C ILE A 379 -8.06 -17.45 25.81
N GLN A 380 -8.19 -16.23 26.33
CA GLN A 380 -9.16 -15.89 27.35
C GLN A 380 -10.42 -15.35 26.69
N VAL A 381 -11.59 -15.84 27.10
CA VAL A 381 -12.87 -15.39 26.56
C VAL A 381 -13.88 -15.07 27.66
N ARG A 382 -14.81 -14.15 27.39
CA ARG A 382 -15.97 -13.90 28.24
C ARG A 382 -17.17 -13.38 27.46
N ASN A 383 -18.37 -13.64 27.96
CA ASN A 383 -19.62 -13.06 27.43
C ASN A 383 -20.05 -11.90 28.33
N ILE A 384 -20.08 -10.68 27.81
CA ILE A 384 -20.39 -9.49 28.60
C ILE A 384 -21.88 -9.11 28.60
N THR A 385 -22.72 -9.83 27.85
CA THR A 385 -24.13 -9.48 27.69
C THR A 385 -24.99 -10.21 28.73
N ALA A 386 -25.45 -9.46 29.74
CA ALA A 386 -26.23 -10.00 30.85
C ALA A 386 -27.48 -10.80 30.39
N GLY A 387 -27.71 -11.95 31.01
CA GLY A 387 -28.90 -12.79 30.75
C GLY A 387 -28.82 -13.64 29.48
N THR A 388 -27.66 -13.69 28.82
CA THR A 388 -27.42 -14.51 27.63
C THR A 388 -26.49 -15.68 27.93
N THR A 389 -26.48 -16.67 27.05
CA THR A 389 -25.56 -17.81 27.09
C THR A 389 -25.08 -18.12 25.67
N VAL A 390 -23.79 -18.41 25.53
CA VAL A 390 -23.18 -18.81 24.26
C VAL A 390 -22.20 -19.95 24.52
N ALA A 391 -22.31 -21.03 23.76
CA ALA A 391 -21.33 -22.10 23.79
C ALA A 391 -20.23 -21.80 22.77
N VAL A 392 -18.97 -21.83 23.21
CA VAL A 392 -17.80 -21.53 22.38
C VAL A 392 -16.76 -22.63 22.47
N GLN A 393 -15.89 -22.72 21.47
CA GLN A 393 -14.78 -23.67 21.46
C GLN A 393 -13.60 -23.09 20.67
N PRO A 394 -12.34 -23.29 21.13
CA PRO A 394 -11.18 -23.01 20.31
C PRO A 394 -11.11 -24.05 19.19
N ALA A 395 -10.72 -23.59 17.99
CA ALA A 395 -10.70 -24.43 16.81
C ALA A 395 -9.53 -24.09 15.89
N TYR A 396 -9.09 -25.12 15.17
CA TYR A 396 -8.19 -25.01 14.04
C TYR A 396 -8.93 -25.41 12.77
N PHE A 397 -8.55 -24.80 11.66
CA PHE A 397 -8.92 -25.25 10.35
C PHE A 397 -7.66 -25.42 9.52
N PHE A 398 -7.53 -26.58 8.89
CA PHE A 398 -6.45 -26.86 7.95
C PHE A 398 -7.04 -27.15 6.59
N TRP A 399 -6.48 -26.52 5.56
CA TRP A 399 -6.76 -26.91 4.19
C TRP A 399 -5.77 -27.96 3.73
N ASP A 400 -6.26 -29.12 3.30
CA ASP A 400 -5.42 -30.18 2.73
C ASP A 400 -5.38 -30.03 1.20
N VAL A 401 -4.18 -29.82 0.66
CA VAL A 401 -3.97 -29.59 -0.78
C VAL A 401 -4.38 -30.82 -1.59
N THR A 402 -4.01 -32.02 -1.14
CA THR A 402 -4.26 -33.27 -1.86
C THR A 402 -5.74 -33.63 -1.86
N ALA A 403 -6.42 -33.42 -0.73
CA ALA A 403 -7.85 -33.70 -0.61
C ALA A 403 -8.75 -32.63 -1.24
N GLY A 404 -8.21 -31.43 -1.53
CA GLY A 404 -8.99 -30.29 -2.02
C GLY A 404 -10.10 -29.87 -1.05
N SER A 405 -9.90 -30.10 0.25
CA SER A 405 -10.92 -29.87 1.28
C SER A 405 -10.31 -29.37 2.59
N GLY A 406 -11.14 -28.67 3.37
CA GLY A 406 -10.76 -28.15 4.67
C GLY A 406 -11.31 -28.99 5.81
N THR A 407 -10.50 -29.23 6.83
CA THR A 407 -10.91 -29.96 8.04
C THR A 407 -10.80 -29.05 9.26
N THR A 408 -11.89 -28.98 10.04
CA THR A 408 -11.92 -28.25 11.32
C THR A 408 -11.67 -29.22 12.47
N TYR A 409 -10.77 -28.84 13.38
CA TYR A 409 -10.48 -29.56 14.61
C TYR A 409 -10.85 -28.66 15.78
N SER A 410 -11.84 -29.08 16.55
CA SER A 410 -12.33 -28.35 17.72
C SER A 410 -12.30 -29.26 18.93
N VAL A 411 -12.12 -28.67 20.11
CA VAL A 411 -12.20 -29.39 21.40
C VAL A 411 -13.61 -29.31 21.99
N ALA A 412 -13.81 -29.94 23.14
CA ALA A 412 -15.10 -29.90 23.84
C ALA A 412 -15.55 -28.44 24.12
N PRO A 413 -16.83 -28.12 23.85
CA PRO A 413 -17.32 -26.76 23.99
C PRO A 413 -17.48 -26.32 25.43
N THR A 414 -17.27 -25.03 25.66
CA THR A 414 -17.43 -24.36 26.96
C THR A 414 -18.56 -23.34 26.87
N THR A 415 -19.52 -23.41 27.80
CA THR A 415 -20.66 -22.47 27.85
C THR A 415 -20.30 -21.24 28.66
N LEU A 416 -20.35 -20.07 28.03
CA LEU A 416 -20.17 -18.78 28.69
C LEU A 416 -21.53 -18.22 29.11
N THR A 417 -21.67 -17.91 30.40
CA THR A 417 -22.83 -17.19 30.95
C THR A 417 -22.55 -15.69 30.92
N GLY A 418 -23.47 -14.94 30.32
CA GLY A 418 -23.32 -13.52 30.09
C GLY A 418 -23.63 -12.65 31.31
N ALA A 419 -22.73 -11.71 31.62
CA ALA A 419 -22.87 -10.69 32.66
C ALA A 419 -21.95 -9.49 32.36
N SER A 420 -22.32 -8.28 32.79
CA SER A 420 -21.47 -7.10 32.60
C SER A 420 -20.10 -7.19 33.30
N THR A 421 -20.00 -8.04 34.31
CA THR A 421 -18.76 -8.35 35.07
C THR A 421 -18.37 -9.83 34.91
N ALA A 422 -18.69 -10.46 33.78
CA ALA A 422 -18.35 -11.86 33.56
C ALA A 422 -16.84 -12.12 33.73
N GLY A 423 -16.50 -13.18 34.45
CA GLY A 423 -15.12 -13.64 34.61
C GLY A 423 -14.56 -14.18 33.30
N TRP A 424 -13.24 -14.16 33.18
CA TRP A 424 -12.52 -14.72 32.04
C TRP A 424 -12.47 -16.25 32.13
N THR A 425 -12.70 -16.90 31.00
CA THR A 425 -12.63 -18.35 30.86
C THR A 425 -11.50 -18.71 29.90
N PRO A 426 -10.51 -19.51 30.33
CA PRO A 426 -9.45 -19.95 29.43
C PRO A 426 -9.97 -21.04 28.49
N LEU A 427 -9.64 -20.91 27.21
CA LEU A 427 -9.80 -21.94 26.20
C LEU A 427 -8.43 -22.41 25.73
N SER A 428 -8.29 -23.69 25.45
CA SER A 428 -7.08 -24.24 24.83
C SER A 428 -7.39 -25.35 23.84
N ALA A 429 -6.60 -25.45 22.78
CA ALA A 429 -6.64 -26.56 21.83
C ALA A 429 -5.24 -26.91 21.35
N THR A 430 -4.96 -28.21 21.29
CA THR A 430 -3.72 -28.77 20.76
C THR A 430 -4.07 -29.70 19.60
N VAL A 431 -3.53 -29.41 18.42
CA VAL A 431 -3.83 -30.14 17.18
C VAL A 431 -2.56 -30.31 16.36
N THR A 432 -2.36 -31.50 15.81
CA THR A 432 -1.32 -31.78 14.81
C THR A 432 -1.83 -31.45 13.42
N ALA A 433 -1.15 -30.55 12.72
CA ALA A 433 -1.47 -30.21 11.34
C ALA A 433 -1.37 -31.47 10.46
N PRO A 434 -2.29 -31.67 9.50
CA PRO A 434 -2.15 -32.73 8.50
C PRO A 434 -0.80 -32.63 7.77
N ALA A 435 -0.28 -33.78 7.32
CA ALA A 435 0.99 -33.84 6.60
C ALA A 435 0.98 -33.07 5.26
N ASN A 436 -0.21 -32.78 4.72
CA ASN A 436 -0.42 -32.09 3.45
C ASN A 436 -1.10 -30.72 3.64
N ALA A 437 -0.98 -30.12 4.83
CA ALA A 437 -1.60 -28.83 5.11
C ALA A 437 -1.02 -27.72 4.21
N ALA A 438 -1.91 -26.91 3.65
CA ALA A 438 -1.61 -25.78 2.76
C ALA A 438 -1.58 -24.43 3.49
N TYR A 439 -2.45 -24.31 4.49
CA TYR A 439 -2.55 -23.18 5.40
C TYR A 439 -3.36 -23.57 6.63
N MET A 440 -3.32 -22.71 7.64
CA MET A 440 -4.01 -22.88 8.90
C MET A 440 -4.80 -21.62 9.26
N SER A 441 -6.02 -21.81 9.74
CA SER A 441 -6.74 -20.81 10.51
C SER A 441 -6.86 -21.27 11.96
N VAL A 442 -6.79 -20.35 12.90
CA VAL A 442 -6.95 -20.62 14.33
C VAL A 442 -7.77 -19.53 14.99
N GLY A 443 -8.59 -19.88 15.96
CA GLY A 443 -9.41 -18.92 16.69
C GLY A 443 -10.51 -19.58 17.54
N VAL A 444 -11.63 -18.87 17.70
CA VAL A 444 -12.77 -19.29 18.52
C VAL A 444 -14.03 -19.36 17.67
N GLN A 445 -14.74 -20.49 17.75
CA GLN A 445 -16.01 -20.72 17.08
C GLN A 445 -17.18 -20.74 18.07
N ALA A 446 -18.37 -20.39 17.58
CA ALA A 446 -19.61 -20.74 18.23
C ALA A 446 -19.83 -22.27 18.13
N ALA A 447 -20.03 -22.93 19.26
CA ALA A 447 -20.33 -24.36 19.33
C ALA A 447 -21.83 -24.66 19.25
N ALA A 448 -22.67 -23.68 19.57
CA ALA A 448 -24.12 -23.74 19.42
C ALA A 448 -24.68 -22.33 19.19
N ALA A 449 -25.93 -22.27 18.70
CA ALA A 449 -26.65 -21.01 18.62
C ALA A 449 -26.83 -20.39 20.02
N PRO A 450 -26.51 -19.10 20.22
CA PRO A 450 -26.65 -18.47 21.51
C PRO A 450 -28.13 -18.26 21.84
N SER A 451 -28.45 -18.18 23.14
CA SER A 451 -29.83 -17.99 23.60
C SER A 451 -30.43 -16.63 23.21
N ALA A 452 -29.58 -15.64 22.95
CA ALA A 452 -29.90 -14.34 22.36
C ALA A 452 -28.62 -13.72 21.76
N ALA A 453 -28.75 -12.62 21.03
CA ALA A 453 -27.58 -11.88 20.56
C ALA A 453 -26.74 -11.38 21.75
N CYS A 454 -25.42 -11.54 21.67
CA CYS A 454 -24.50 -11.19 22.74
C CYS A 454 -23.17 -10.66 22.20
N PHE A 455 -22.34 -10.13 23.09
CA PHE A 455 -20.97 -9.73 22.81
C PHE A 455 -19.99 -10.63 23.55
N VAL A 456 -19.04 -11.18 22.79
CA VAL A 456 -17.94 -11.98 23.32
C VAL A 456 -16.67 -11.15 23.23
N GLN A 457 -15.97 -11.05 24.36
CA GLN A 457 -14.66 -10.41 24.44
C GLN A 457 -13.57 -11.47 24.53
N MET A 458 -12.41 -11.17 23.93
CA MET A 458 -11.24 -12.04 23.87
C MET A 458 -9.96 -11.27 24.15
N ASP A 459 -9.00 -11.95 24.79
CA ASP A 459 -7.70 -11.42 25.17
C ASP A 459 -6.69 -12.57 25.39
N ASP A 460 -5.42 -12.25 25.64
CA ASP A 460 -4.33 -13.19 25.98
C ASP A 460 -4.13 -14.30 24.94
N TRP A 461 -4.25 -13.95 23.66
CA TRP A 461 -4.21 -14.94 22.60
C TRP A 461 -2.77 -15.38 22.31
N MET A 462 -2.57 -16.68 22.29
CA MET A 462 -1.30 -17.31 21.96
C MET A 462 -1.50 -18.45 20.98
N LEU A 463 -0.56 -18.54 20.04
CA LEU A 463 -0.35 -19.71 19.19
C LEU A 463 1.12 -20.08 19.28
N ASN A 464 1.44 -21.32 19.60
CA ASN A 464 2.82 -21.81 19.64
C ASN A 464 2.94 -23.18 18.98
N THR A 465 4.14 -23.50 18.48
CA THR A 465 4.49 -24.86 18.14
C THR A 465 4.71 -25.68 19.42
N GLY A 466 4.26 -26.93 19.43
CA GLY A 466 4.39 -27.86 20.55
C GLY A 466 3.05 -28.42 21.04
N ALA A 467 3.13 -29.58 21.71
CA ALA A 467 1.97 -30.29 22.25
C ALA A 467 1.56 -29.83 23.67
N THR A 468 2.34 -28.93 24.28
CA THR A 468 2.15 -28.51 25.66
C THR A 468 1.58 -27.10 25.70
N VAL A 469 0.55 -26.90 26.52
CA VAL A 469 0.08 -25.57 26.89
C VAL A 469 1.17 -24.87 27.70
N CYS A 470 1.73 -23.82 27.12
CA CYS A 470 2.71 -22.96 27.77
C CYS A 470 2.05 -21.62 28.17
N PRO A 471 2.62 -20.89 29.14
CA PRO A 471 2.05 -19.60 29.52
C PRO A 471 2.31 -18.55 28.44
N TRP A 472 1.45 -17.55 28.44
CA TRP A 472 1.46 -16.50 27.45
C TRP A 472 2.77 -15.70 27.43
N GLU A 473 3.19 -15.36 26.21
CA GLU A 473 4.29 -14.46 25.91
C GLU A 473 3.85 -13.45 24.84
N CYS A 474 4.23 -12.19 25.03
CA CYS A 474 4.01 -11.13 24.04
C CYS A 474 4.88 -11.40 22.81
N PRO A 475 4.30 -11.45 21.60
CA PRO A 475 5.07 -11.71 20.39
C PRO A 475 6.00 -10.54 20.04
N GLY A 476 7.07 -10.85 19.30
CA GLY A 476 7.90 -9.83 18.64
C GLY A 476 7.13 -9.11 17.53
N ASN A 477 7.70 -8.01 17.04
CA ASN A 477 7.19 -7.31 15.87
C ASN A 477 7.53 -8.11 14.61
N TRP A 478 6.50 -8.55 13.89
CA TRP A 478 6.65 -9.18 12.58
C TRP A 478 6.88 -8.11 11.52
N GLU A 479 8.11 -8.05 11.01
CA GLU A 479 8.52 -7.15 9.96
C GLU A 479 8.65 -7.91 8.63
N PRO A 480 8.02 -7.44 7.55
CA PRO A 480 8.24 -8.01 6.22
C PRO A 480 9.68 -7.74 5.74
N ILE A 481 10.27 -8.71 5.04
CA ILE A 481 11.59 -8.58 4.38
C ILE A 481 11.41 -8.56 2.86
N TYR A 482 10.52 -9.41 2.35
CA TYR A 482 10.21 -9.55 0.93
C TYR A 482 8.82 -10.15 0.75
N ALA A 483 8.09 -9.73 -0.29
CA ALA A 483 6.91 -10.44 -0.75
C ALA A 483 6.80 -10.35 -2.28
N GLY A 484 6.44 -11.46 -2.91
CA GLY A 484 6.42 -11.61 -4.36
C GLY A 484 5.93 -12.99 -4.79
N TYR A 485 6.46 -13.50 -5.89
CA TYR A 485 5.97 -14.69 -6.58
C TYR A 485 7.13 -15.61 -6.99
N MET A 486 7.01 -16.91 -6.74
CA MET A 486 8.00 -17.89 -7.19
C MET A 486 7.93 -18.08 -8.70
N GLU A 487 8.95 -17.64 -9.44
CA GLU A 487 9.01 -17.75 -10.90
C GLU A 487 9.61 -19.08 -11.35
N ARG A 488 10.63 -19.56 -10.63
CA ARG A 488 11.41 -20.75 -11.00
C ARG A 488 11.53 -21.72 -9.83
N TRP A 489 11.50 -23.01 -10.14
CA TRP A 489 11.62 -24.09 -9.17
C TRP A 489 12.59 -25.15 -9.68
N SER A 490 13.87 -25.00 -9.33
CA SER A 490 14.93 -25.87 -9.88
C SER A 490 15.22 -27.01 -8.91
N THR A 491 15.21 -28.27 -9.37
CA THR A 491 15.58 -29.44 -8.55
C THR A 491 17.03 -29.84 -8.78
N GLN A 492 17.70 -30.27 -7.71
CA GLN A 492 19.09 -30.73 -7.70
C GLN A 492 19.26 -31.91 -6.73
N TRP A 493 20.32 -32.69 -6.92
CA TRP A 493 20.67 -33.79 -6.00
C TRP A 493 22.14 -33.77 -5.63
N GLU A 494 22.41 -33.90 -4.34
CA GLU A 494 23.74 -34.01 -3.75
C GLU A 494 23.96 -35.42 -3.18
N LEU A 495 25.14 -35.64 -2.58
CA LEU A 495 25.52 -36.92 -1.95
C LEU A 495 25.26 -38.12 -2.89
N SER A 496 25.75 -38.03 -4.12
CA SER A 496 25.58 -39.07 -5.15
C SER A 496 24.11 -39.39 -5.49
N GLY A 497 23.20 -38.41 -5.39
CA GLY A 497 21.79 -38.59 -5.75
C GLY A 497 20.87 -38.90 -4.57
N THR A 498 21.39 -38.94 -3.34
CA THR A 498 20.63 -39.38 -2.16
C THR A 498 20.03 -38.25 -1.33
N TYR A 499 20.46 -37.00 -1.57
CA TYR A 499 19.94 -35.83 -0.88
C TYR A 499 19.38 -34.84 -1.90
N GLY A 500 18.05 -34.71 -1.94
CA GLY A 500 17.36 -33.76 -2.81
C GLY A 500 17.43 -32.34 -2.26
N ILE A 501 17.61 -31.38 -3.16
CA ILE A 501 17.59 -29.94 -2.89
C ILE A 501 16.74 -29.28 -3.97
N VAL A 502 15.94 -28.28 -3.59
CA VAL A 502 15.29 -27.38 -4.54
C VAL A 502 15.77 -25.96 -4.33
N SER A 503 15.90 -25.21 -5.42
CA SER A 503 16.31 -23.80 -5.41
C SER A 503 15.23 -22.93 -6.06
N PRO A 504 14.15 -22.58 -5.33
CA PRO A 504 13.16 -21.64 -5.82
C PRO A 504 13.75 -20.24 -5.97
N ALA A 505 13.35 -19.56 -7.04
CA ALA A 505 13.62 -18.14 -7.24
C ALA A 505 12.31 -17.39 -7.49
N GLY A 506 12.17 -16.22 -6.90
CA GLY A 506 10.98 -15.40 -6.99
C GLY A 506 11.27 -13.96 -7.42
N VAL A 507 10.22 -13.32 -7.94
CA VAL A 507 10.19 -11.94 -8.41
C VAL A 507 9.02 -11.19 -7.79
N ASP A 508 9.11 -9.88 -7.64
CA ASP A 508 8.01 -9.08 -7.10
C ASP A 508 6.92 -8.75 -8.16
N ALA A 509 5.92 -7.97 -7.76
CA ALA A 509 4.81 -7.58 -8.62
C ALA A 509 5.23 -6.74 -9.85
N MET A 510 6.39 -6.09 -9.85
CA MET A 510 6.87 -5.30 -10.99
C MET A 510 7.19 -6.19 -12.19
N ALA A 511 7.73 -7.39 -11.94
CA ALA A 511 7.98 -8.35 -13.00
C ALA A 511 6.69 -8.79 -13.69
N LEU A 512 5.58 -8.94 -12.96
CA LEU A 512 4.28 -9.28 -13.55
C LEU A 512 3.76 -8.18 -14.48
N LEU A 513 3.93 -6.91 -14.09
CA LEU A 513 3.50 -5.76 -14.91
C LEU A 513 4.27 -5.67 -16.24
N SER A 514 5.53 -6.12 -16.26
CA SER A 514 6.33 -6.17 -17.50
C SER A 514 5.81 -7.17 -18.54
N GLN A 515 4.91 -8.08 -18.14
CA GLN A 515 4.34 -9.11 -19.03
C GLN A 515 3.03 -8.65 -19.71
N VAL A 516 2.48 -7.49 -19.31
CA VAL A 516 1.19 -7.01 -19.82
C VAL A 516 1.43 -5.91 -20.85
N VAL A 517 1.19 -6.21 -22.13
CA VAL A 517 1.23 -5.22 -23.21
C VAL A 517 -0.12 -4.51 -23.30
N LEU A 518 -0.08 -3.19 -23.25
CA LEU A 518 -1.28 -2.36 -23.31
C LEU A 518 -1.65 -2.00 -24.75
N GLN A 519 -2.94 -1.77 -24.96
CA GLN A 519 -3.52 -1.33 -26.21
C GLN A 519 -3.68 0.20 -26.24
N GLU A 520 -4.32 0.70 -27.30
CA GLU A 520 -4.70 2.12 -27.39
C GLU A 520 -5.58 2.53 -26.21
N THR A 521 -5.39 3.74 -25.69
CA THR A 521 -6.02 4.24 -24.47
C THR A 521 -7.55 4.10 -24.48
N ILE A 522 -8.18 4.39 -25.61
CA ILE A 522 -9.64 4.21 -25.76
C ILE A 522 -10.06 2.74 -25.70
N THR A 523 -9.26 1.83 -26.25
CA THR A 523 -9.59 0.39 -26.22
C THR A 523 -9.50 -0.17 -24.81
N GLU A 524 -8.46 0.22 -24.06
CA GLU A 524 -8.33 -0.14 -22.65
C GLU A 524 -9.51 0.35 -21.81
N GLU A 525 -9.91 1.62 -21.99
CA GLU A 525 -11.06 2.18 -21.28
C GLU A 525 -12.37 1.44 -21.64
N VAL A 526 -12.61 1.16 -22.92
CA VAL A 526 -13.80 0.40 -23.37
C VAL A 526 -13.81 -1.02 -22.79
N GLN A 527 -12.65 -1.67 -22.72
CA GLN A 527 -12.54 -3.01 -22.14
C GLN A 527 -12.79 -2.99 -20.62
N GLN A 528 -12.34 -1.95 -19.91
CA GLN A 528 -12.57 -1.78 -18.47
C GLN A 528 -14.06 -1.69 -18.11
N HIS A 529 -14.89 -1.15 -19.02
CA HIS A 529 -16.35 -1.09 -18.86
C HIS A 529 -17.09 -2.33 -19.41
N HIS A 530 -16.35 -3.42 -19.71
CA HIS A 530 -16.89 -4.71 -20.14
C HIS A 530 -17.73 -4.66 -21.43
N ALA A 531 -17.21 -4.00 -22.46
CA ALA A 531 -17.83 -4.03 -23.79
C ALA A 531 -18.02 -5.45 -24.33
N ARG A 532 -19.14 -5.67 -25.02
CA ARG A 532 -19.50 -6.91 -25.74
C ARG A 532 -18.67 -7.10 -27.00
N PHE A 533 -18.39 -6.00 -27.71
CA PHE A 533 -17.54 -5.94 -28.90
C PHE A 533 -17.03 -4.53 -29.11
N LEU A 534 -15.91 -4.41 -29.83
CA LEU A 534 -15.39 -3.13 -30.30
C LEU A 534 -14.77 -3.30 -31.69
N TYR A 535 -15.40 -2.72 -32.70
CA TYR A 535 -14.79 -2.53 -34.01
C TYR A 535 -14.08 -1.18 -33.99
N THR A 536 -12.75 -1.16 -33.93
CA THR A 536 -11.97 0.09 -34.00
C THR A 536 -12.11 0.75 -35.37
N LEU A 537 -12.39 -0.04 -36.42
CA LEU A 537 -12.48 0.34 -37.83
C LEU A 537 -11.16 0.89 -38.40
N GLY A 538 -10.05 0.58 -37.73
CA GLY A 538 -8.70 0.93 -38.15
C GLY A 538 -7.98 -0.18 -38.92
N ASP A 539 -8.73 -1.09 -39.55
CA ASP A 539 -8.17 -2.23 -40.27
C ASP A 539 -7.25 -1.79 -41.44
N PRO A 540 -6.31 -2.65 -41.88
CA PRO A 540 -5.42 -2.36 -43.01
C PRO A 540 -6.16 -2.03 -44.32
N GLN A 541 -5.52 -1.27 -45.21
CA GLN A 541 -6.12 -0.80 -46.47
C GLN A 541 -6.62 -1.93 -47.40
N THR A 542 -6.08 -3.15 -47.27
CA THR A 542 -6.48 -4.32 -48.08
C THR A 542 -7.65 -5.11 -47.48
N SER A 543 -8.19 -4.69 -46.33
CA SER A 543 -9.26 -5.41 -45.65
C SER A 543 -10.58 -5.34 -46.40
N THR A 544 -11.33 -6.45 -46.38
CA THR A 544 -12.69 -6.56 -46.92
C THR A 544 -13.75 -6.75 -45.82
N ALA A 545 -13.32 -6.70 -44.56
CA ALA A 545 -14.13 -6.85 -43.36
C ALA A 545 -13.44 -6.09 -42.21
N ALA A 546 -14.21 -5.69 -41.20
CA ALA A 546 -13.68 -5.12 -39.97
C ALA A 546 -13.54 -6.19 -38.88
N ALA A 547 -12.42 -6.23 -38.17
CA ALA A 547 -12.21 -7.17 -37.06
C ALA A 547 -12.73 -6.61 -35.71
N ASP A 548 -13.27 -7.50 -34.87
CA ASP A 548 -13.59 -7.19 -33.47
C ASP A 548 -12.30 -7.18 -32.65
N ALA A 549 -11.91 -6.01 -32.14
CA ALA A 549 -10.68 -5.82 -31.37
C ALA A 549 -10.66 -6.58 -30.04
N LEU A 550 -11.84 -6.94 -29.52
CA LEU A 550 -11.96 -7.76 -28.30
C LEU A 550 -11.96 -9.27 -28.60
N GLY A 551 -11.99 -9.66 -29.88
CA GLY A 551 -11.95 -11.07 -30.32
C GLY A 551 -13.19 -11.90 -29.99
N GLY A 552 -14.29 -11.28 -29.58
CA GLY A 552 -15.52 -11.97 -29.17
C GLY A 552 -16.41 -12.40 -30.33
N ASN A 553 -16.26 -11.77 -31.50
CA ASN A 553 -17.14 -11.98 -32.66
C ASN A 553 -16.32 -12.15 -33.95
N PRO A 554 -16.85 -12.87 -34.96
CA PRO A 554 -16.28 -12.90 -36.31
C PRO A 554 -16.16 -11.50 -36.92
N SER A 555 -15.27 -11.34 -37.91
CA SER A 555 -15.15 -10.07 -38.64
C SER A 555 -16.44 -9.72 -39.37
N ALA A 556 -16.84 -8.45 -39.33
CA ALA A 556 -18.01 -7.91 -40.02
C ALA A 556 -17.65 -7.61 -41.50
N PRO A 557 -18.18 -8.36 -42.49
CA PRO A 557 -17.83 -8.17 -43.89
C PRO A 557 -18.41 -6.88 -44.47
N VAL A 558 -17.73 -6.33 -45.49
CA VAL A 558 -18.30 -5.31 -46.36
C VAL A 558 -19.35 -5.96 -47.26
N ALA A 559 -20.57 -5.40 -47.24
CA ALA A 559 -21.68 -5.82 -48.08
C ALA A 559 -22.17 -4.66 -48.97
N GLU A 560 -22.91 -5.01 -50.03
CA GLU A 560 -23.50 -4.05 -50.98
C GLU A 560 -25.03 -4.11 -50.94
N GLY A 561 -25.68 -2.97 -51.13
CA GLY A 561 -27.14 -2.86 -51.18
C GLY A 561 -27.75 -3.27 -52.53
N ALA A 562 -29.07 -3.48 -52.54
CA ALA A 562 -29.84 -3.94 -53.71
C ALA A 562 -29.69 -3.09 -54.99
N LEU A 563 -29.32 -1.81 -54.85
CA LEU A 563 -29.21 -0.84 -55.95
C LEU A 563 -27.76 -0.54 -56.36
N GLY A 564 -26.82 -1.42 -55.97
CA GLY A 564 -25.38 -1.29 -56.22
C GLY A 564 -24.58 -0.83 -54.99
N GLY A 565 -23.26 -0.94 -55.07
CA GLY A 565 -22.33 -0.52 -54.03
C GLY A 565 -21.99 0.98 -54.04
N GLY A 566 -21.57 1.46 -52.88
CA GLY A 566 -20.81 2.70 -52.73
C GLY A 566 -19.31 2.40 -52.66
N THR A 567 -18.59 3.04 -51.74
CA THR A 567 -17.17 2.72 -51.48
C THR A 567 -16.91 2.62 -49.98
N VAL A 568 -16.20 1.57 -49.56
CA VAL A 568 -15.64 1.42 -48.21
C VAL A 568 -14.12 1.32 -48.34
N ALA A 569 -13.39 2.22 -47.69
CA ALA A 569 -11.94 2.30 -47.73
C ALA A 569 -11.37 2.30 -46.32
N PHE A 570 -10.81 1.16 -45.91
CA PHE A 570 -10.01 1.03 -44.69
C PHE A 570 -8.63 1.67 -44.86
N GLY A 571 -7.90 1.84 -43.75
CA GLY A 571 -6.55 2.42 -43.80
C GLY A 571 -6.52 3.93 -44.07
N THR A 572 -7.63 4.64 -43.94
CA THR A 572 -7.70 6.08 -44.19
C THR A 572 -7.10 6.86 -43.01
N SER A 573 -6.34 7.93 -43.27
CA SER A 573 -5.76 8.76 -42.21
C SER A 573 -6.83 9.56 -41.47
N ILE A 574 -6.68 9.71 -40.15
CA ILE A 574 -7.51 10.60 -39.33
C ILE A 574 -7.29 12.04 -39.78
N THR A 575 -8.32 12.66 -40.35
CA THR A 575 -8.31 14.08 -40.77
C THR A 575 -9.55 14.79 -40.23
N ALA A 576 -9.50 16.12 -40.12
CA ALA A 576 -10.62 16.95 -39.68
C ALA A 576 -10.58 18.31 -40.40
N LEU A 577 -11.68 19.07 -40.36
CA LEU A 577 -11.74 20.41 -40.95
C LEU A 577 -10.90 21.42 -40.15
N SER A 578 -10.87 21.29 -38.82
CA SER A 578 -10.08 22.12 -37.92
C SER A 578 -8.91 21.35 -37.30
N PRO A 579 -7.80 22.00 -36.92
CA PRO A 579 -6.69 21.34 -36.22
C PRO A 579 -7.10 20.69 -34.90
N GLN A 580 -8.09 21.27 -34.20
CA GLN A 580 -8.65 20.73 -32.97
C GLN A 580 -9.70 19.65 -33.24
N GLY A 581 -10.12 19.44 -34.50
CA GLY A 581 -11.21 18.54 -34.84
C GLY A 581 -10.85 17.05 -34.87
N THR A 582 -9.61 16.66 -34.59
CA THR A 582 -9.14 15.27 -34.50
C THR A 582 -9.09 14.78 -33.05
N PHE A 583 -9.04 13.47 -32.82
CA PHE A 583 -8.94 12.85 -31.49
C PHE A 583 -7.54 12.25 -31.23
N ALA A 584 -7.18 12.04 -29.97
CA ALA A 584 -5.85 11.56 -29.55
C ALA A 584 -5.84 10.16 -28.89
N GLY A 585 -7.01 9.58 -28.63
CA GLY A 585 -7.16 8.28 -27.93
C GLY A 585 -6.64 7.07 -28.70
N ALA A 586 -6.32 7.25 -29.99
CA ALA A 586 -5.63 6.27 -30.82
C ALA A 586 -4.87 6.96 -31.96
N THR A 587 -3.86 6.29 -32.51
CA THR A 587 -2.95 6.85 -33.54
C THR A 587 -3.01 6.16 -34.90
N GLY A 588 -3.88 5.16 -35.04
CA GLY A 588 -4.04 4.35 -36.25
C GLY A 588 -4.87 5.00 -37.37
N THR A 589 -5.39 4.14 -38.25
CA THR A 589 -6.25 4.52 -39.38
C THR A 589 -7.73 4.39 -39.03
N VAL A 590 -8.60 4.83 -39.94
CA VAL A 590 -10.06 4.75 -39.85
C VAL A 590 -10.66 4.22 -41.16
N VAL A 591 -11.97 3.97 -41.15
CA VAL A 591 -12.71 3.61 -42.37
C VAL A 591 -13.40 4.84 -42.94
N ASN A 592 -13.23 5.08 -44.25
CA ASN A 592 -14.05 6.01 -45.00
C ASN A 592 -15.17 5.25 -45.72
N ILE A 593 -16.40 5.72 -45.60
CA ILE A 593 -17.55 5.20 -46.34
C ILE A 593 -18.15 6.32 -47.16
N SER A 594 -18.27 6.12 -48.47
CA SER A 594 -18.82 7.09 -49.41
C SER A 594 -19.93 6.44 -50.24
N ASN A 595 -21.16 6.58 -49.78
CA ASN A 595 -22.35 6.02 -50.45
C ASN A 595 -23.07 7.06 -51.32
N LEU A 596 -23.88 6.58 -52.26
CA LEU A 596 -24.63 7.44 -53.17
C LEU A 596 -25.80 8.11 -52.44
N SER A 597 -26.14 9.33 -52.88
CA SER A 597 -27.22 10.16 -52.33
C SER A 597 -27.19 10.31 -50.79
N PRO A 598 -26.03 10.67 -50.21
CA PRO A 598 -25.88 10.68 -48.76
C PRO A 598 -26.75 11.74 -48.10
N GLY A 599 -27.30 11.39 -46.93
CA GLY A 599 -28.12 12.32 -46.16
C GLY A 599 -29.51 12.59 -46.74
N SER A 600 -29.95 11.84 -47.75
CA SER A 600 -31.26 11.99 -48.40
C SER A 600 -32.16 10.78 -48.19
N SER A 601 -33.46 10.99 -48.07
CA SER A 601 -34.46 9.92 -47.87
C SER A 601 -34.92 9.30 -49.19
N ILE A 602 -33.96 8.91 -50.03
CA ILE A 602 -34.20 8.18 -51.27
C ILE A 602 -33.41 6.87 -51.26
N ASN A 603 -33.96 5.85 -51.91
CA ASN A 603 -33.25 4.57 -52.06
C ASN A 603 -32.12 4.74 -53.07
N ALA A 604 -30.91 4.36 -52.68
CA ALA A 604 -29.71 4.47 -53.52
C ALA A 604 -28.74 3.33 -53.23
N GLY A 605 -27.70 3.18 -54.06
CA GLY A 605 -26.63 2.23 -53.85
C GLY A 605 -25.78 2.59 -52.62
N ALA A 606 -25.39 1.58 -51.84
CA ALA A 606 -24.58 1.73 -50.64
C ALA A 606 -23.71 0.50 -50.40
N SER A 607 -22.53 0.74 -49.82
CA SER A 607 -21.70 -0.27 -49.19
C SER A 607 -21.61 0.02 -47.69
N PHE A 608 -21.68 -1.04 -46.88
CA PHE A 608 -21.74 -0.95 -45.42
C PHE A 608 -21.09 -2.18 -44.79
N LEU A 609 -20.80 -2.11 -43.50
CA LEU A 609 -20.36 -3.28 -42.72
C LEU A 609 -21.59 -4.03 -42.21
N ASP A 610 -21.69 -5.31 -42.51
CA ASP A 610 -22.80 -6.19 -42.08
C ASP A 610 -22.42 -6.92 -40.79
N LEU A 611 -22.76 -6.32 -39.65
CA LEU A 611 -22.54 -6.92 -38.33
C LEU A 611 -23.50 -8.11 -38.11
N GLY A 612 -24.61 -8.18 -38.85
CA GLY A 612 -25.53 -9.32 -38.85
C GLY A 612 -24.83 -10.62 -39.26
N GLN A 613 -23.92 -10.55 -40.24
CA GLN A 613 -23.10 -11.70 -40.65
C GLN A 613 -22.01 -12.07 -39.63
N ALA A 614 -21.65 -11.16 -38.74
CA ALA A 614 -20.84 -11.45 -37.55
C ALA A 614 -21.68 -11.99 -36.36
N GLY A 615 -22.99 -12.24 -36.56
CA GLY A 615 -23.88 -12.73 -35.51
C GLY A 615 -24.43 -11.65 -34.57
N ILE A 616 -24.22 -10.37 -34.89
CA ILE A 616 -24.67 -9.22 -34.11
C ILE A 616 -25.97 -8.69 -34.73
N THR A 617 -27.08 -8.80 -34.02
CA THR A 617 -28.40 -8.41 -34.54
C THR A 617 -29.08 -7.34 -33.69
N GLY A 618 -28.34 -6.37 -33.18
CA GLY A 618 -28.84 -5.36 -32.23
C GLY A 618 -28.34 -5.55 -30.78
N PRO A 619 -28.80 -4.69 -29.85
CA PRO A 619 -28.43 -4.78 -28.44
C PRO A 619 -28.81 -6.12 -27.81
N ALA A 620 -27.87 -6.70 -27.05
CA ALA A 620 -28.06 -8.04 -26.44
C ALA A 620 -29.04 -8.05 -25.27
N THR A 621 -29.19 -6.91 -24.59
CA THR A 621 -29.94 -6.77 -23.35
C THR A 621 -30.91 -5.59 -23.45
N LEU A 622 -31.87 -5.50 -22.51
CA LEU A 622 -32.83 -4.39 -22.48
C LEU A 622 -32.20 -3.08 -21.98
N SER A 623 -31.18 -3.16 -21.11
CA SER A 623 -30.35 -2.02 -20.71
C SER A 623 -28.98 -2.15 -21.39
N TRP A 624 -28.61 -1.20 -22.23
CA TRP A 624 -27.45 -1.30 -23.11
C TRP A 624 -26.83 0.07 -23.37
N THR A 625 -25.57 0.08 -23.80
CA THR A 625 -24.90 1.30 -24.28
C THR A 625 -24.21 1.02 -25.60
N ARG A 626 -24.26 1.95 -26.55
CA ARG A 626 -23.49 1.87 -27.81
C ARG A 626 -22.72 3.15 -28.04
N MET A 627 -21.55 3.02 -28.64
CA MET A 627 -20.70 4.15 -29.00
C MET A 627 -20.26 4.07 -30.45
N ILE A 628 -20.18 5.21 -31.12
CA ILE A 628 -19.57 5.33 -32.46
C ILE A 628 -18.91 6.70 -32.61
N ALA A 629 -17.66 6.69 -33.08
CA ALA A 629 -16.98 7.90 -33.48
C ALA A 629 -17.19 8.14 -34.97
N PHE A 630 -17.46 9.38 -35.36
CA PHE A 630 -17.82 9.71 -36.73
C PHE A 630 -17.34 11.10 -37.14
N ARG A 631 -17.10 11.26 -38.43
CA ARG A 631 -16.89 12.54 -39.09
C ARG A 631 -17.67 12.57 -40.38
N PHE A 632 -18.62 13.49 -40.50
CA PHE A 632 -19.41 13.66 -41.71
C PHE A 632 -18.64 14.53 -42.72
N THR A 633 -18.48 14.05 -43.96
CA THR A 633 -17.62 14.72 -44.96
C THR A 633 -18.38 15.24 -46.18
N ALA A 634 -19.70 15.12 -46.23
CA ALA A 634 -20.48 15.73 -47.30
C ALA A 634 -20.46 17.27 -47.19
N ALA A 635 -20.53 17.95 -48.34
CA ALA A 635 -20.34 19.41 -48.40
C ALA A 635 -21.43 20.24 -47.68
N ASN A 636 -22.60 19.65 -47.44
CA ASN A 636 -23.74 20.31 -46.79
C ASN A 636 -24.37 19.36 -45.77
N ASN A 637 -25.08 19.92 -44.79
CA ASN A 637 -25.94 19.15 -43.89
C ASN A 637 -26.87 18.22 -44.69
N PRO A 638 -27.26 17.06 -44.11
CA PRO A 638 -28.23 16.16 -44.73
C PRO A 638 -29.49 16.91 -45.18
N SER A 639 -30.06 16.53 -46.33
CA SER A 639 -31.38 17.07 -46.72
C SER A 639 -32.54 16.42 -45.96
N SER A 640 -32.29 15.26 -45.34
CA SER A 640 -33.22 14.54 -44.49
C SER A 640 -32.49 13.89 -43.29
N VAL A 641 -31.89 12.71 -43.48
CA VAL A 641 -31.11 11.99 -42.46
C VAL A 641 -29.95 11.24 -43.10
N SER A 642 -28.82 11.17 -42.42
CA SER A 642 -27.67 10.31 -42.77
C SER A 642 -27.40 9.33 -41.63
N THR A 643 -27.42 8.03 -41.92
CA THR A 643 -27.35 6.94 -40.93
C THR A 643 -25.98 6.33 -40.87
N MET A 644 -25.31 6.48 -39.72
CA MET A 644 -24.00 5.86 -39.47
C MET A 644 -24.14 4.43 -38.91
N TRP A 645 -25.20 4.15 -38.15
CA TRP A 645 -25.46 2.83 -37.59
C TRP A 645 -26.96 2.54 -37.62
N GLY A 646 -27.38 1.51 -38.37
CA GLY A 646 -28.77 1.11 -38.51
C GLY A 646 -28.99 -0.35 -38.12
N CYS A 647 -29.99 -0.59 -37.27
CA CYS A 647 -30.45 -1.92 -36.90
C CYS A 647 -31.92 -2.08 -37.30
N ILE A 648 -32.27 -3.21 -37.92
CA ILE A 648 -33.62 -3.46 -38.43
C ILE A 648 -34.13 -4.81 -37.92
N GLY A 649 -35.39 -4.83 -37.49
CA GLY A 649 -36.09 -6.00 -36.94
C GLY A 649 -37.11 -6.64 -37.88
N LYS A 650 -37.63 -7.80 -37.46
CA LYS A 650 -38.57 -8.61 -38.27
C LYS A 650 -40.02 -8.13 -38.23
N VAL A 651 -40.39 -7.34 -37.23
CA VAL A 651 -41.80 -7.02 -36.94
C VAL A 651 -42.20 -5.75 -37.68
N TYR A 652 -43.22 -5.85 -38.53
CA TYR A 652 -43.85 -4.71 -39.18
C TYR A 652 -44.91 -4.11 -38.27
N VAL A 653 -44.78 -2.83 -37.95
CA VAL A 653 -45.83 -2.06 -37.29
C VAL A 653 -46.21 -0.93 -38.24
N THR A 654 -47.46 -0.92 -38.73
CA THR A 654 -48.02 0.20 -39.52
C THR A 654 -47.16 0.69 -40.69
N ARG A 655 -46.53 -0.23 -41.45
CA ARG A 655 -45.65 -0.04 -42.63
C ARG A 655 -44.15 0.22 -42.39
N LEU A 656 -43.64 0.21 -41.16
CA LEU A 656 -42.21 0.30 -40.86
C LEU A 656 -41.76 -0.88 -39.99
N HIS A 657 -40.53 -1.38 -40.17
CA HIS A 657 -39.92 -2.36 -39.26
C HIS A 657 -39.65 -1.74 -37.89
N THR A 658 -39.55 -2.55 -36.85
CA THR A 658 -38.89 -2.11 -35.62
C THR A 658 -37.44 -1.80 -35.92
N TYR A 659 -36.92 -0.63 -35.55
CA TYR A 659 -35.56 -0.24 -35.87
C TYR A 659 -34.93 0.67 -34.81
N LEU A 660 -33.60 0.70 -34.86
CA LEU A 660 -32.74 1.62 -34.11
C LEU A 660 -31.79 2.26 -35.11
N ALA A 661 -31.69 3.60 -35.14
CA ALA A 661 -30.80 4.27 -36.08
C ALA A 661 -30.08 5.48 -35.44
N PHE A 662 -28.77 5.49 -35.57
CA PHE A 662 -27.88 6.57 -35.15
C PHE A 662 -27.66 7.43 -36.39
N GLN A 663 -28.07 8.69 -36.33
CA GLN A 663 -28.20 9.52 -37.53
C GLN A 663 -27.75 10.96 -37.29
N ILE A 664 -27.40 11.65 -38.37
CA ILE A 664 -27.38 13.12 -38.43
C ILE A 664 -28.63 13.57 -39.18
N ASN A 665 -29.37 14.52 -38.60
CA ASN A 665 -30.60 15.05 -39.20
C ASN A 665 -30.36 16.27 -40.11
N ALA A 666 -31.43 16.83 -40.66
CA ALA A 666 -31.34 17.96 -41.59
C ALA A 666 -30.83 19.27 -40.96
N SER A 667 -30.93 19.43 -39.63
CA SER A 667 -30.29 20.55 -38.93
C SER A 667 -28.81 20.30 -38.63
N GLY A 668 -28.29 19.12 -38.98
CA GLY A 668 -26.92 18.70 -38.70
C GLY A 668 -26.74 18.13 -37.29
N ALA A 669 -27.81 17.95 -36.51
CA ALA A 669 -27.73 17.42 -35.16
C ALA A 669 -27.63 15.89 -35.16
N PHE A 670 -26.82 15.33 -34.24
CA PHE A 670 -26.87 13.90 -33.94
C PHE A 670 -28.22 13.55 -33.33
N GLN A 671 -28.84 12.47 -33.80
CA GLN A 671 -30.10 11.96 -33.28
C GLN A 671 -30.10 10.44 -33.19
N LEU A 672 -30.76 9.94 -32.14
CA LEU A 672 -31.20 8.55 -32.06
C LEU A 672 -32.65 8.46 -32.55
N ASN A 673 -32.90 7.68 -33.59
CA ASN A 673 -34.24 7.38 -34.07
C ASN A 673 -34.61 5.95 -33.69
N VAL A 674 -35.77 5.78 -33.07
CA VAL A 674 -36.21 4.51 -32.49
C VAL A 674 -37.64 4.23 -32.91
N ASN A 675 -37.87 3.02 -33.41
CA ASN A 675 -39.19 2.52 -33.72
C ASN A 675 -39.40 1.16 -33.02
N GLY A 676 -40.16 1.18 -31.93
CA GLY A 676 -40.53 -0.01 -31.16
C GLY A 676 -41.84 -0.64 -31.62
N ILE A 677 -42.41 -1.54 -30.82
CA ILE A 677 -43.60 -2.33 -31.21
C ILE A 677 -44.85 -1.46 -31.34
N THR A 678 -45.02 -0.41 -30.51
CA THR A 678 -46.23 0.43 -30.57
C THR A 678 -45.94 1.92 -30.56
N SER A 679 -44.67 2.32 -30.67
CA SER A 679 -44.27 3.72 -30.54
C SER A 679 -42.97 4.03 -31.28
N GLN A 680 -42.87 5.26 -31.75
CA GLN A 680 -41.70 5.82 -32.43
C GLN A 680 -41.24 7.09 -31.70
N GLY A 681 -39.93 7.32 -31.64
CA GLY A 681 -39.33 8.52 -31.07
C GLY A 681 -38.03 8.91 -31.77
N ALA A 682 -37.76 10.22 -31.83
CA ALA A 682 -36.51 10.77 -32.32
C ALA A 682 -35.92 11.70 -31.24
N TYR A 683 -34.71 11.40 -30.81
CA TYR A 683 -34.03 12.07 -29.70
C TYR A 683 -32.76 12.73 -30.24
N ALA A 684 -32.82 14.04 -30.49
CA ALA A 684 -31.72 14.82 -31.03
C ALA A 684 -30.97 15.57 -29.93
N VAL A 685 -29.64 15.58 -30.01
CA VAL A 685 -28.78 16.39 -29.14
C VAL A 685 -28.54 17.76 -29.79
N PRO A 686 -28.63 18.87 -29.06
CA PRO A 686 -28.34 20.20 -29.61
C PRO A 686 -26.90 20.30 -30.15
N GLY A 687 -26.72 20.95 -31.31
CA GLY A 687 -25.41 21.17 -31.93
C GLY A 687 -25.37 20.71 -33.39
N ASN A 688 -24.39 21.19 -34.16
CA ASN A 688 -24.15 20.72 -35.52
C ASN A 688 -22.96 19.76 -35.51
N ALA A 689 -23.20 18.48 -35.80
CA ALA A 689 -22.20 17.42 -35.96
C ALA A 689 -21.88 17.12 -37.44
N ALA A 690 -22.47 17.88 -38.38
CA ALA A 690 -22.12 17.90 -39.79
C ALA A 690 -21.18 19.08 -40.10
N ASP A 691 -20.09 19.20 -39.35
CA ASP A 691 -19.14 20.32 -39.43
C ASP A 691 -17.76 19.93 -40.00
N GLY A 692 -17.57 18.65 -40.35
CA GLY A 692 -16.31 18.12 -40.87
C GLY A 692 -15.26 17.81 -39.81
N ASN A 693 -15.59 17.86 -38.51
CA ASN A 693 -14.76 17.42 -37.40
C ASN A 693 -15.20 16.03 -36.88
N TRP A 694 -14.37 15.43 -36.03
CA TRP A 694 -14.70 14.17 -35.36
C TRP A 694 -15.58 14.41 -34.13
N HIS A 695 -16.60 13.57 -34.02
CA HIS A 695 -17.51 13.50 -32.88
C HIS A 695 -17.54 12.08 -32.32
N LEU A 696 -17.79 11.94 -31.02
CA LEU A 696 -18.11 10.66 -30.40
C LEU A 696 -19.51 10.73 -29.81
N ALA A 697 -20.39 9.85 -30.29
CA ALA A 697 -21.69 9.64 -29.70
C ALA A 697 -21.68 8.36 -28.86
N ILE A 698 -22.14 8.48 -27.61
CA ILE A 698 -22.39 7.34 -26.71
C ILE A 698 -23.86 7.40 -26.29
N VAL A 699 -24.61 6.37 -26.61
CA VAL A 699 -26.05 6.26 -26.35
C VAL A 699 -26.27 5.16 -25.33
N SER A 700 -26.73 5.53 -24.14
CA SER A 700 -27.04 4.62 -23.02
C SER A 700 -28.54 4.58 -22.80
N TRP A 701 -29.12 3.37 -22.83
CA TRP A 701 -30.53 3.12 -22.56
C TRP A 701 -30.64 2.25 -21.31
N ASP A 702 -31.25 2.78 -20.25
CA ASP A 702 -31.55 2.03 -19.04
C ASP A 702 -33.04 1.73 -18.92
N ASN A 703 -33.37 0.44 -19.04
CA ASN A 703 -34.74 -0.05 -18.88
C ASN A 703 -35.16 -0.17 -17.39
N ALA A 704 -34.22 -0.18 -16.45
CA ALA A 704 -34.53 -0.27 -15.02
C ALA A 704 -35.06 1.07 -14.47
N THR A 705 -34.49 2.19 -14.90
CA THR A 705 -34.88 3.55 -14.48
C THR A 705 -35.69 4.33 -15.53
N PRO A 706 -36.25 3.64 -16.54
CA PRO A 706 -36.59 4.18 -17.87
C PRO A 706 -35.92 5.50 -18.25
N GLN A 707 -34.61 5.45 -18.53
CA GLN A 707 -33.82 6.60 -18.95
C GLN A 707 -33.09 6.35 -20.28
N LEU A 708 -32.99 7.40 -21.08
CA LEU A 708 -32.15 7.47 -22.28
C LEU A 708 -31.17 8.60 -22.03
N ALA A 709 -29.88 8.33 -22.18
CA ALA A 709 -28.84 9.32 -22.11
C ALA A 709 -28.03 9.27 -23.41
N ILE A 710 -27.83 10.42 -24.04
CA ILE A 710 -26.93 10.56 -25.19
C ILE A 710 -25.82 11.51 -24.77
N ASN A 711 -24.60 10.99 -24.74
CA ASN A 711 -23.38 11.77 -24.66
C ASN A 711 -22.92 12.09 -26.08
N LEU A 712 -22.88 13.36 -26.44
CA LEU A 712 -22.21 13.83 -27.65
C LEU A 712 -21.08 14.73 -27.20
N ASP A 713 -19.86 14.32 -27.50
CA ASP A 713 -18.64 15.06 -27.18
C ASP A 713 -18.47 15.46 -25.70
N GLY A 714 -18.78 14.54 -24.78
CA GLY A 714 -18.67 14.77 -23.34
C GLY A 714 -19.83 15.58 -22.75
N GLN A 715 -20.81 15.98 -23.57
CA GLN A 715 -22.03 16.63 -23.11
C GLN A 715 -23.18 15.62 -23.13
N THR A 716 -23.78 15.36 -21.97
CA THR A 716 -24.86 14.38 -21.83
C THR A 716 -26.22 15.04 -21.77
N THR A 717 -27.11 14.65 -22.69
CA THR A 717 -28.53 14.98 -22.63
C THR A 717 -29.29 13.75 -22.12
N VAL A 718 -30.12 13.93 -21.09
CA VAL A 718 -30.89 12.84 -20.46
C VAL A 718 -32.38 13.08 -20.67
N TRP A 719 -33.08 12.03 -21.10
CA TRP A 719 -34.54 11.99 -21.18
C TRP A 719 -35.05 11.05 -20.09
N THR A 720 -35.80 11.61 -19.13
CA THR A 720 -36.38 10.89 -17.99
C THR A 720 -37.90 10.93 -18.03
N GLY A 721 -38.56 9.81 -17.73
CA GLY A 721 -40.01 9.75 -17.56
C GLY A 721 -40.77 9.88 -18.89
N GLY A 722 -41.53 8.85 -19.25
CA GLY A 722 -42.29 8.84 -20.51
C GLY A 722 -41.54 8.31 -21.72
N LEU A 723 -40.38 7.65 -21.54
CA LEU A 723 -39.89 6.68 -22.53
C LEU A 723 -40.96 5.59 -22.61
N LEU A 724 -41.73 5.60 -23.71
CA LEU A 724 -42.88 4.73 -23.91
C LEU A 724 -42.43 3.29 -23.66
N SER A 725 -43.12 2.57 -22.76
CA SER A 725 -42.69 1.29 -22.16
C SER A 725 -42.47 0.11 -23.13
N ASN A 726 -42.47 0.39 -24.44
CA ASN A 726 -42.34 -0.53 -25.57
C ASN A 726 -41.66 0.12 -26.80
N SER A 727 -40.95 1.24 -26.59
CA SER A 727 -40.17 1.93 -27.63
C SER A 727 -38.80 1.29 -27.87
N ASN A 728 -38.25 0.55 -26.90
CA ASN A 728 -36.96 -0.14 -27.04
C ASN A 728 -37.09 -1.38 -27.96
N PRO A 729 -36.44 -1.42 -29.13
CA PRO A 729 -36.50 -2.55 -30.05
C PRO A 729 -35.49 -3.66 -29.71
N ALA A 730 -34.72 -3.54 -28.62
CA ALA A 730 -33.74 -4.55 -28.20
C ALA A 730 -34.39 -5.95 -28.11
N GLY A 731 -33.69 -6.96 -28.64
CA GLY A 731 -34.20 -8.33 -28.75
C GLY A 731 -35.18 -8.61 -29.92
N LEU A 732 -35.61 -7.59 -30.68
CA LEU A 732 -36.49 -7.75 -31.85
C LEU A 732 -35.77 -7.52 -33.19
N LEU A 733 -34.54 -7.04 -33.11
CA LEU A 733 -33.68 -6.70 -34.24
C LEU A 733 -33.05 -7.98 -34.82
N VAL A 734 -32.85 -7.99 -36.14
CA VAL A 734 -32.35 -9.16 -36.88
C VAL A 734 -31.20 -8.83 -37.82
N SER A 735 -30.84 -7.56 -37.88
CA SER A 735 -29.72 -7.06 -38.66
C SER A 735 -29.15 -5.83 -37.99
N ASP A 736 -27.87 -5.63 -38.25
CA ASP A 736 -27.09 -4.56 -37.67
C ASP A 736 -26.03 -4.15 -38.70
N THR A 737 -26.03 -2.86 -39.07
CA THR A 737 -25.23 -2.36 -40.19
C THR A 737 -24.59 -1.02 -39.86
N ILE A 738 -23.33 -0.84 -40.28
CA ILE A 738 -22.57 0.41 -40.09
C ILE A 738 -22.28 1.03 -41.47
N GLY A 739 -22.65 2.30 -41.64
CA GLY A 739 -22.49 3.07 -42.89
C GLY A 739 -23.74 3.19 -43.77
N ALA A 740 -24.85 2.53 -43.39
CA ALA A 740 -26.14 2.68 -44.07
C ALA A 740 -27.31 2.28 -43.15
N PHE A 741 -28.53 2.64 -43.55
CA PHE A 741 -29.75 2.00 -43.06
C PHE A 741 -30.22 1.00 -44.12
N ALA A 742 -29.80 -0.26 -44.03
CA ALA A 742 -30.00 -1.27 -45.06
C ALA A 742 -30.96 -2.38 -44.60
N ASP A 743 -32.06 -2.57 -45.33
CA ASP A 743 -33.11 -3.54 -45.01
C ASP A 743 -32.85 -4.92 -45.64
N PRO A 744 -32.39 -5.93 -44.87
CA PRO A 744 -32.13 -7.27 -45.39
C PRO A 744 -33.42 -7.99 -45.85
N GLY A 745 -34.57 -7.65 -45.28
CA GLY A 745 -35.88 -8.20 -45.67
C GLY A 745 -36.29 -7.78 -47.07
N ASN A 746 -35.63 -6.76 -47.63
CA ASN A 746 -35.85 -6.23 -48.96
C ASN A 746 -34.55 -6.19 -49.80
N GLY A 747 -33.69 -7.21 -49.61
CA GLY A 747 -32.45 -7.36 -50.39
C GLY A 747 -31.35 -6.35 -50.06
N TYR A 748 -31.32 -5.82 -48.83
CA TYR A 748 -30.48 -4.70 -48.40
C TYR A 748 -30.74 -3.41 -49.18
N LEU A 749 -32.02 -3.11 -49.43
CA LEU A 749 -32.40 -1.80 -49.94
C LEU A 749 -32.01 -0.73 -48.90
N SER A 750 -31.22 0.26 -49.31
CA SER A 750 -30.64 1.26 -48.41
C SER A 750 -31.18 2.66 -48.65
N SER A 751 -31.34 3.44 -47.59
CA SER A 751 -31.74 4.86 -47.63
C SER A 751 -31.06 5.66 -46.52
N GLY A 752 -31.06 7.00 -46.63
CA GLY A 752 -30.40 7.84 -45.63
C GLY A 752 -28.91 7.50 -45.49
N ASN A 753 -28.24 7.30 -46.63
CA ASN A 753 -26.90 6.72 -46.70
C ASN A 753 -25.84 7.63 -46.04
N TRP A 754 -24.77 7.00 -45.53
CA TRP A 754 -23.63 7.70 -44.93
C TRP A 754 -22.61 8.18 -45.96
N GLN A 755 -22.02 9.34 -45.70
CA GLN A 755 -20.77 9.77 -46.34
C GLN A 755 -19.87 10.40 -45.29
N GLY A 756 -18.77 9.72 -44.98
CA GLY A 756 -17.83 10.19 -43.98
C GLY A 756 -16.91 9.11 -43.44
N ASP A 757 -16.09 9.51 -42.47
CA ASP A 757 -15.19 8.61 -41.75
C ASP A 757 -15.89 8.08 -40.49
N LEU A 758 -15.63 6.82 -40.15
CA LEU A 758 -16.15 6.17 -38.94
C LEU A 758 -15.00 5.49 -38.18
N ALA A 759 -15.10 5.47 -36.86
CA ALA A 759 -14.17 4.78 -35.97
C ALA A 759 -14.90 4.28 -34.71
N PHE A 760 -14.32 3.30 -34.02
CA PHE A 760 -14.76 2.86 -32.68
C PHE A 760 -16.26 2.60 -32.52
N ALA A 761 -16.79 1.61 -33.24
CA ALA A 761 -18.15 1.14 -33.05
C ALA A 761 -18.20 0.00 -32.02
N GLY A 762 -18.82 0.25 -30.86
CA GLY A 762 -18.85 -0.71 -29.75
C GLY A 762 -20.20 -0.76 -29.04
N GLU A 763 -20.42 -1.84 -28.30
CA GLU A 763 -21.60 -2.04 -27.46
C GLU A 763 -21.20 -2.55 -26.07
N PHE A 764 -21.90 -2.07 -25.04
CA PHE A 764 -21.85 -2.56 -23.67
C PHE A 764 -23.20 -3.21 -23.33
N PRO A 765 -23.20 -4.40 -22.69
CA PRO A 765 -24.43 -5.11 -22.34
C PRO A 765 -25.15 -4.51 -21.10
N THR A 766 -24.76 -3.30 -20.70
CA THR A 766 -25.27 -2.54 -19.56
C THR A 766 -25.49 -1.07 -19.93
N ALA A 767 -26.34 -0.38 -19.18
CA ALA A 767 -26.47 1.06 -19.28
C ALA A 767 -25.33 1.73 -18.50
N LEU A 768 -24.46 2.47 -19.19
CA LEU A 768 -23.38 3.22 -18.58
C LEU A 768 -23.90 4.50 -17.94
N SER A 769 -23.27 4.89 -16.83
CA SER A 769 -23.56 6.16 -16.16
C SER A 769 -23.05 7.35 -16.97
N THR A 770 -23.56 8.55 -16.68
CA THR A 770 -23.03 9.80 -17.28
C THR A 770 -21.53 9.98 -17.02
N SER A 771 -21.05 9.60 -15.83
CA SER A 771 -19.63 9.65 -15.51
C SER A 771 -18.80 8.69 -16.38
N ASP A 772 -19.25 7.44 -16.55
CA ASP A 772 -18.50 6.45 -17.35
C ASP A 772 -18.44 6.86 -18.81
N MET A 773 -19.55 7.37 -19.37
CA MET A 773 -19.57 7.90 -20.74
C MET A 773 -18.60 9.08 -20.91
N ASN A 774 -18.52 9.99 -19.93
CA ASN A 774 -17.57 11.10 -19.97
C ASN A 774 -16.11 10.63 -19.86
N THR A 775 -15.84 9.57 -19.09
CA THR A 775 -14.52 8.96 -19.00
C THR A 775 -14.10 8.35 -20.34
N ILE A 776 -14.99 7.58 -20.99
CA ILE A 776 -14.77 7.03 -22.34
C ILE A 776 -14.53 8.16 -23.36
N TYR A 777 -15.35 9.22 -23.31
CA TYR A 777 -15.13 10.39 -24.17
C TYR A 777 -13.75 11.03 -23.96
N THR A 778 -13.32 11.19 -22.71
CA THR A 778 -12.02 11.79 -22.38
C THR A 778 -10.86 10.92 -22.88
N ALA A 779 -10.97 9.60 -22.72
CA ALA A 779 -10.04 8.62 -23.25
C ALA A 779 -9.91 8.73 -24.78
N TRP A 780 -11.04 8.79 -25.48
CA TRP A 780 -11.07 8.92 -26.95
C TRP A 780 -10.53 10.28 -27.40
N ARG A 781 -11.03 11.38 -26.81
CA ARG A 781 -10.79 12.73 -27.30
C ARG A 781 -9.35 13.18 -27.07
N THR A 782 -8.87 12.99 -25.84
CA THR A 782 -7.61 13.58 -25.36
C THR A 782 -6.60 12.56 -24.86
N ALA A 783 -6.96 11.27 -24.82
CA ALA A 783 -6.19 10.24 -24.11
C ALA A 783 -5.84 10.66 -22.68
N PHE A 784 -6.79 11.30 -21.98
CA PHE A 784 -6.60 11.86 -20.64
C PHE A 784 -5.46 12.89 -20.52
N ALA A 785 -5.14 13.61 -21.59
CA ALA A 785 -4.23 14.75 -21.47
C ALA A 785 -4.77 15.77 -20.47
N GLY A 786 -3.89 16.25 -19.58
CA GLY A 786 -4.22 17.18 -18.52
C GLY A 786 -4.41 16.55 -17.14
N GLU A 787 -4.39 15.22 -17.01
CA GLU A 787 -4.51 14.57 -15.70
C GLU A 787 -3.19 14.61 -14.89
N PRO A 788 -3.25 14.52 -13.55
CA PRO A 788 -2.04 14.40 -12.73
C PRO A 788 -1.30 13.08 -12.93
N SER A 789 0.03 13.09 -12.76
CA SER A 789 0.89 11.90 -12.92
C SER A 789 0.47 10.72 -12.02
N GLY A 790 0.08 10.96 -10.77
CA GLY A 790 -0.42 9.90 -9.88
C GLY A 790 -1.72 9.24 -10.35
N VAL A 791 -2.61 10.02 -10.99
CA VAL A 791 -3.85 9.48 -11.58
C VAL A 791 -3.54 8.64 -12.81
N ARG A 792 -2.62 9.10 -13.67
CA ARG A 792 -2.10 8.32 -14.81
C ARG A 792 -1.48 7.00 -14.34
N TYR A 793 -0.70 7.01 -13.25
CA TYR A 793 -0.08 5.80 -12.68
C TYR A 793 -1.14 4.78 -12.23
N GLN A 794 -2.17 5.21 -11.49
CA GLN A 794 -3.27 4.33 -11.06
C GLN A 794 -4.06 3.76 -12.24
N ARG A 795 -4.26 4.56 -13.29
CA ARG A 795 -4.96 4.13 -14.51
C ARG A 795 -4.21 3.02 -15.23
N ILE A 796 -2.90 3.18 -15.40
CA ILE A 796 -2.05 2.16 -16.03
C ILE A 796 -2.07 0.86 -15.22
N LEU A 797 -2.00 0.92 -13.88
CA LEU A 797 -2.17 -0.28 -13.04
C LEU A 797 -3.52 -0.97 -13.25
N SER A 798 -4.60 -0.18 -13.39
CA SER A 798 -5.95 -0.70 -13.62
C SER A 798 -6.06 -1.38 -14.99
N TYR A 799 -5.53 -0.76 -16.05
CA TYR A 799 -5.49 -1.36 -17.40
C TYR A 799 -4.65 -2.64 -17.43
N ALA A 800 -3.55 -2.68 -16.67
CA ALA A 800 -2.74 -3.88 -16.51
C ALA A 800 -3.46 -5.01 -15.73
N GLY A 801 -4.65 -4.75 -15.18
CA GLY A 801 -5.41 -5.71 -14.37
C GLY A 801 -4.80 -5.97 -13.00
N TYR A 802 -3.99 -5.04 -12.47
CA TYR A 802 -3.35 -5.18 -11.17
C TYR A 802 -4.38 -5.08 -10.03
N GLN A 803 -4.37 -6.07 -9.13
CA GLN A 803 -5.29 -6.26 -8.00
C GLN A 803 -4.56 -6.32 -6.65
N GLY A 804 -3.23 -6.20 -6.66
CA GLY A 804 -2.42 -6.09 -5.46
C GLY A 804 -2.52 -4.71 -4.81
N LEU A 805 -1.84 -4.54 -3.67
CA LEU A 805 -1.80 -3.27 -2.97
C LEU A 805 -0.93 -2.26 -3.72
N ALA A 806 -1.41 -1.02 -3.81
CA ALA A 806 -0.63 0.09 -4.35
C ALA A 806 -0.74 1.34 -3.47
N GLN A 807 0.39 2.00 -3.23
CA GLN A 807 0.49 3.29 -2.57
C GLN A 807 1.00 4.31 -3.58
N VAL A 808 0.09 5.09 -4.16
CA VAL A 808 0.40 6.04 -5.23
C VAL A 808 0.23 7.46 -4.72
N GLN A 809 1.31 8.24 -4.69
CA GLN A 809 1.24 9.68 -4.43
C GLN A 809 0.59 10.41 -5.61
N THR A 810 -0.07 11.54 -5.34
CA THR A 810 -0.78 12.33 -6.37
C THR A 810 0.14 12.83 -7.49
N GLY A 811 1.42 13.05 -7.19
CA GLY A 811 2.38 13.66 -8.11
C GLY A 811 2.38 15.18 -8.05
N LEU A 812 3.49 15.80 -8.46
CA LEU A 812 3.65 17.25 -8.61
C LEU A 812 3.47 17.69 -10.07
N THR A 813 3.66 16.79 -11.03
CA THR A 813 3.20 17.06 -12.40
C THR A 813 1.68 16.93 -12.43
N THR A 814 0.99 18.07 -12.28
CA THR A 814 -0.48 18.14 -12.22
C THR A 814 -1.16 18.00 -13.58
N SER A 815 -0.38 18.05 -14.66
CA SER A 815 -0.89 18.01 -16.03
C SER A 815 0.10 17.29 -16.94
N ILE A 816 -0.19 16.03 -17.25
CA ILE A 816 0.58 15.19 -18.19
C ILE A 816 -0.04 15.19 -19.58
N GLY A 817 0.76 14.93 -20.61
CA GLY A 817 0.31 14.80 -21.99
C GLY A 817 -0.62 13.59 -22.25
N PRO A 818 -1.08 13.44 -23.50
CA PRO A 818 -1.93 12.31 -23.90
C PRO A 818 -1.29 10.96 -23.56
N ALA A 819 -2.07 10.02 -23.03
CA ALA A 819 -1.61 8.65 -22.77
C ALA A 819 -1.24 7.93 -24.06
N ARG A 820 0.00 7.48 -24.15
CA ARG A 820 0.56 6.70 -25.27
C ARG A 820 0.95 5.32 -24.74
N LEU A 821 -0.01 4.41 -24.76
CA LEU A 821 0.12 3.08 -24.13
C LEU A 821 0.29 1.95 -25.16
N ALA A 822 -0.16 2.16 -26.39
CA ALA A 822 -0.27 1.12 -27.40
C ALA A 822 1.08 0.46 -27.72
N GLY A 823 1.15 -0.85 -27.51
CA GLY A 823 2.30 -1.68 -27.85
C GLY A 823 3.42 -1.66 -26.81
N GLU A 824 3.30 -0.87 -25.75
CA GLU A 824 4.24 -0.81 -24.63
C GLU A 824 3.76 -1.72 -23.49
N ASP A 825 4.70 -2.30 -22.74
CA ASP A 825 4.35 -3.02 -21.52
C ASP A 825 3.96 -2.05 -20.39
N ALA A 826 3.12 -2.52 -19.46
CA ALA A 826 2.61 -1.69 -18.38
C ALA A 826 3.72 -1.13 -17.49
N LEU A 827 4.81 -1.88 -17.25
CA LEU A 827 5.93 -1.40 -16.43
C LEU A 827 6.67 -0.24 -17.12
N SER A 828 6.90 -0.33 -18.44
CA SER A 828 7.47 0.75 -19.24
C SER A 828 6.57 1.99 -19.27
N CYS A 829 5.25 1.81 -19.38
CA CYS A 829 4.29 2.90 -19.27
C CYS A 829 4.37 3.58 -17.89
N LEU A 830 4.42 2.81 -16.79
CA LEU A 830 4.60 3.35 -15.44
C LEU A 830 5.93 4.08 -15.28
N GLN A 831 7.02 3.55 -15.86
CA GLN A 831 8.34 4.19 -15.85
C GLN A 831 8.28 5.57 -16.53
N SER A 832 7.55 5.73 -17.63
CA SER A 832 7.40 7.03 -18.29
C SER A 832 6.76 8.11 -17.39
N VAL A 833 5.82 7.69 -16.52
CA VAL A 833 5.19 8.56 -15.53
C VAL A 833 6.21 8.94 -14.44
N VAL A 834 6.99 7.96 -13.97
CA VAL A 834 8.05 8.17 -12.98
C VAL A 834 9.13 9.12 -13.50
N ASP A 835 9.54 8.96 -14.76
CA ASP A 835 10.53 9.83 -15.41
C ASP A 835 10.01 11.26 -15.54
N THR A 836 8.72 11.40 -15.88
CA THR A 836 8.03 12.70 -15.95
C THR A 836 7.97 13.39 -14.60
N GLU A 837 7.67 12.62 -13.55
CA GLU A 837 7.62 13.12 -12.19
C GLU A 837 9.02 13.41 -11.62
N ASN A 838 10.08 12.82 -12.19
CA ASN A 838 11.41 12.68 -11.57
C ASN A 838 11.32 12.04 -10.17
N GLY A 839 10.41 11.07 -10.04
CA GLY A 839 10.08 10.36 -8.82
C GLY A 839 10.78 9.01 -8.71
N GLU A 840 10.16 8.09 -7.97
CA GLU A 840 10.56 6.69 -7.88
C GLU A 840 9.34 5.77 -7.78
N HIS A 841 9.47 4.55 -8.29
CA HIS A 841 8.51 3.48 -8.04
C HIS A 841 9.19 2.16 -7.69
N PHE A 842 8.59 1.35 -6.83
CA PHE A 842 9.14 0.07 -6.41
C PHE A 842 8.09 -0.79 -5.71
N ALA A 843 8.29 -2.11 -5.60
CA ALA A 843 7.56 -2.91 -4.63
C ALA A 843 8.23 -2.81 -3.26
N ASP A 844 7.47 -2.43 -2.23
CA ASP A 844 7.98 -2.37 -0.85
C ASP A 844 8.25 -3.78 -0.29
N ARG A 845 8.85 -3.84 0.90
CA ARG A 845 9.15 -5.12 1.59
C ARG A 845 7.92 -6.01 1.80
N ALA A 846 6.71 -5.45 1.84
CA ALA A 846 5.44 -6.16 1.98
C ALA A 846 4.76 -6.52 0.64
N GLY A 847 5.35 -6.13 -0.49
CA GLY A 847 4.84 -6.39 -1.84
C GLY A 847 3.86 -5.33 -2.38
N THR A 848 3.75 -4.17 -1.73
CA THR A 848 2.93 -3.03 -2.18
C THR A 848 3.65 -2.24 -3.26
N ILE A 849 3.01 -2.03 -4.42
CA ILE A 849 3.54 -1.13 -5.46
C ILE A 849 3.47 0.31 -4.97
N THR A 850 4.62 0.93 -4.78
CA THR A 850 4.75 2.29 -4.28
C THR A 850 5.17 3.23 -5.40
N PHE A 851 4.44 4.33 -5.60
CA PHE A 851 4.85 5.46 -6.44
C PHE A 851 5.03 6.70 -5.56
N ARG A 852 6.22 7.29 -5.62
CA ARG A 852 6.58 8.51 -4.90
C ARG A 852 6.98 9.60 -5.88
N ALA A 853 6.39 10.77 -5.69
CA ALA A 853 6.72 11.99 -6.36
C ALA A 853 8.13 12.48 -5.96
N ARG A 854 8.70 13.38 -6.77
CA ARG A 854 10.01 14.02 -6.47
C ARG A 854 10.06 14.68 -5.08
N SER A 855 8.91 15.13 -4.57
CA SER A 855 8.77 15.71 -3.23
C SER A 855 9.16 14.78 -2.09
N ALA A 856 9.06 13.46 -2.28
CA ALA A 856 9.48 12.49 -1.27
C ALA A 856 10.97 12.62 -0.92
N ARG A 857 11.80 12.99 -1.90
CA ARG A 857 13.24 13.23 -1.68
C ARG A 857 13.51 14.65 -1.18
N TYR A 858 12.85 15.66 -1.74
CA TYR A 858 13.05 17.06 -1.34
C TYR A 858 12.67 17.33 0.12
N ASN A 859 11.53 16.79 0.55
CA ASN A 859 11.00 17.02 1.90
C ASN A 859 11.65 16.11 2.95
N SER A 860 12.49 15.15 2.54
CA SER A 860 13.23 14.29 3.47
C SER A 860 14.48 15.00 3.97
N ILE A 861 14.30 15.85 4.99
CA ILE A 861 15.38 16.72 5.52
C ILE A 861 16.20 16.08 6.65
N ASN A 862 15.62 15.14 7.40
CA ASN A 862 16.26 14.50 8.55
C ASN A 862 16.64 13.05 8.23
N PRO A 863 17.89 12.63 8.49
CA PRO A 863 18.26 11.22 8.33
C PRO A 863 17.54 10.36 9.38
N ALA A 864 16.95 9.25 8.95
CA ALA A 864 16.24 8.31 9.84
C ALA A 864 17.21 7.59 10.79
N TYR A 865 18.38 7.23 10.29
CA TYR A 865 19.45 6.56 11.05
C TYR A 865 20.80 7.19 10.74
N THR A 866 21.68 7.19 11.74
CA THR A 866 23.08 7.58 11.60
C THR A 866 23.98 6.36 11.81
N PHE A 867 24.72 5.97 10.77
CA PHE A 867 25.69 4.89 10.81
C PHE A 867 27.11 5.45 10.97
N GLY A 868 27.96 4.79 11.75
CA GLY A 868 29.30 5.30 12.05
C GLY A 868 30.10 4.42 13.01
N GLU A 869 31.36 4.80 13.26
CA GLU A 869 32.27 4.03 14.12
C GLU A 869 32.24 4.44 15.60
N ARG A 870 31.41 5.42 16.00
CA ARG A 870 31.33 5.92 17.39
C ARG A 870 29.97 5.62 18.03
N ALA A 871 29.81 4.40 18.52
CA ALA A 871 28.59 3.96 19.22
C ALA A 871 28.26 4.83 20.45
N GLU A 872 29.27 5.40 21.11
CA GLU A 872 29.08 6.30 22.25
C GLU A 872 28.39 7.64 21.89
N MET A 873 28.32 7.97 20.60
CA MET A 873 27.60 9.14 20.07
C MET A 873 26.20 8.77 19.55
N GLY A 874 25.74 7.54 19.77
CA GLY A 874 24.47 7.02 19.25
C GLY A 874 24.51 6.60 17.78
N GLU A 875 25.69 6.34 17.23
CA GLU A 875 25.86 5.85 15.86
C GLU A 875 25.67 4.33 15.78
N TRP A 876 24.95 3.87 14.76
CA TRP A 876 24.81 2.45 14.46
C TRP A 876 26.05 1.92 13.73
N PRO A 877 26.69 0.84 14.20
CA PRO A 877 27.91 0.35 13.57
C PRO A 877 27.61 -0.36 12.24
N TYR A 878 28.59 -0.30 11.34
CA TYR A 878 28.65 -1.08 10.09
C TYR A 878 29.96 -1.89 10.06
N THR A 879 30.00 -2.97 9.30
CA THR A 879 31.21 -3.80 9.15
C THR A 879 32.10 -3.34 8.02
N ASP A 880 31.51 -2.87 6.92
CA ASP A 880 32.23 -2.25 5.80
C ASP A 880 31.48 -1.05 5.24
N CYS A 881 32.22 -0.04 4.80
CA CYS A 881 31.70 1.14 4.11
C CYS A 881 32.69 1.56 3.04
N GLN A 882 32.28 1.37 1.79
CA GLN A 882 33.06 1.71 0.60
C GLN A 882 32.53 3.02 0.02
N LEU A 883 33.42 4.00 -0.03
CA LEU A 883 33.16 5.29 -0.66
C LEU A 883 33.77 5.30 -2.06
N ASP A 884 33.05 5.86 -3.02
CA ASP A 884 33.53 6.04 -4.39
C ASP A 884 33.44 7.53 -4.79
N TYR A 885 34.38 7.99 -5.61
CA TYR A 885 34.41 9.36 -6.13
C TYR A 885 34.83 9.33 -7.60
N ASP A 886 33.83 9.26 -8.47
CA ASP A 886 34.02 8.94 -9.87
C ASP A 886 33.17 9.84 -10.81
N PRO A 887 33.58 10.01 -12.09
CA PRO A 887 32.87 10.87 -13.04
C PRO A 887 31.72 10.16 -13.78
N THR A 888 31.35 8.92 -13.47
CA THR A 888 30.36 8.13 -14.25
C THR A 888 29.01 8.83 -14.35
N HIS A 889 28.66 9.62 -13.33
CA HIS A 889 27.37 10.30 -13.21
C HIS A 889 27.48 11.82 -13.32
N LEU A 890 28.61 12.31 -13.83
CA LEU A 890 28.78 13.72 -14.14
C LEU A 890 28.02 14.04 -15.42
N ALA A 891 27.13 15.03 -15.37
CA ALA A 891 26.44 15.57 -16.53
C ALA A 891 26.49 17.11 -16.48
N ASN A 892 27.11 17.70 -17.50
CA ASN A 892 27.27 19.16 -17.63
C ASN A 892 26.68 19.72 -18.94
N LEU A 893 25.96 18.86 -19.66
CA LEU A 893 25.00 19.18 -20.71
C LEU A 893 23.78 18.28 -20.47
N VAL A 894 22.62 18.88 -20.20
CA VAL A 894 21.38 18.13 -19.98
C VAL A 894 20.38 18.51 -21.05
N THR A 895 19.79 17.50 -21.70
CA THR A 895 18.75 17.66 -22.70
C THR A 895 17.49 16.89 -22.28
N VAL A 896 16.39 17.60 -22.08
CA VAL A 896 15.08 17.05 -21.74
C VAL A 896 14.12 17.27 -22.90
N THR A 897 13.55 16.20 -23.43
CA THR A 897 12.60 16.25 -24.55
C THR A 897 11.18 16.09 -24.04
N GLN A 898 10.28 17.00 -24.43
CA GLN A 898 8.85 16.88 -24.17
C GLN A 898 8.24 15.88 -25.16
N THR A 899 7.77 14.73 -24.68
CA THR A 899 7.30 13.62 -25.53
C THR A 899 6.12 14.02 -26.43
N SER A 900 5.16 14.77 -25.90
CA SER A 900 3.96 15.19 -26.63
C SER A 900 4.22 16.14 -27.81
N THR A 901 5.23 17.01 -27.73
CA THR A 901 5.51 18.04 -28.75
C THR A 901 6.82 17.82 -29.53
N GLY A 902 7.73 17.00 -28.99
CA GLY A 902 9.11 16.85 -29.48
C GLY A 902 10.03 18.02 -29.14
N GLN A 903 9.58 19.00 -28.35
CA GLN A 903 10.39 20.15 -27.95
C GLN A 903 11.56 19.71 -27.07
N VAL A 904 12.78 20.15 -27.42
CA VAL A 904 14.00 19.86 -26.64
C VAL A 904 14.38 21.08 -25.80
N CYS A 905 14.48 20.89 -24.48
CA CYS A 905 15.01 21.86 -23.53
C CYS A 905 16.45 21.45 -23.17
N ALA A 906 17.43 22.29 -23.50
CA ALA A 906 18.85 22.02 -23.28
C ALA A 906 19.49 23.06 -22.35
N VAL A 907 20.21 22.61 -21.33
CA VAL A 907 20.96 23.47 -20.40
C VAL A 907 22.39 22.94 -20.23
N GLN A 908 23.35 23.82 -19.99
CA GLN A 908 24.76 23.46 -19.91
C GLN A 908 25.55 24.32 -18.92
N ASP A 909 26.61 23.75 -18.35
CA ASP A 909 27.56 24.47 -17.48
C ASP A 909 28.95 24.48 -18.12
N THR A 910 29.34 25.62 -18.68
CA THR A 910 30.62 25.77 -19.40
C THR A 910 31.84 25.68 -18.49
N THR A 911 31.70 26.01 -17.21
CA THR A 911 32.80 25.92 -16.23
C THR A 911 33.08 24.46 -15.90
N SER A 912 32.02 23.67 -15.66
CA SER A 912 32.11 22.23 -15.48
C SER A 912 32.64 21.53 -16.74
N GLN A 913 32.20 21.93 -17.93
CA GLN A 913 32.73 21.38 -19.19
C GLN A 913 34.22 21.66 -19.38
N ALA A 914 34.71 22.83 -18.99
CA ALA A 914 36.14 23.14 -19.02
C ALA A 914 36.94 22.28 -18.03
N ALA A 915 36.36 21.96 -16.86
CA ALA A 915 37.00 21.14 -15.83
C ALA A 915 36.96 19.63 -16.14
N TYR A 916 35.88 19.14 -16.73
CA TYR A 916 35.58 17.71 -16.80
C TYR A 916 35.16 17.17 -18.17
N PHE A 917 35.31 17.98 -19.23
CA PHE A 917 34.87 17.72 -20.61
C PHE A 917 33.34 17.62 -20.77
N PRO A 918 32.79 17.77 -21.99
CA PRO A 918 31.37 17.60 -22.22
C PRO A 918 30.86 16.20 -21.85
N ARG A 919 29.82 16.15 -21.01
CA ARG A 919 29.11 14.95 -20.59
C ARG A 919 27.61 15.19 -20.67
N THR A 920 26.95 14.42 -21.53
CA THR A 920 25.53 14.61 -21.86
C THR A 920 24.63 13.65 -21.09
N LEU A 921 23.56 14.17 -20.50
CA LEU A 921 22.43 13.40 -19.99
C LEU A 921 21.18 13.75 -20.81
N THR A 922 20.50 12.72 -21.31
CA THR A 922 19.27 12.86 -22.09
C THR A 922 18.11 12.18 -21.37
N ARG A 923 16.94 12.83 -21.34
CA ARG A 923 15.69 12.25 -20.83
C ARG A 923 14.51 12.71 -21.66
N SER A 924 13.48 11.88 -21.77
CA SER A 924 12.17 12.27 -22.29
C SER A 924 11.16 12.28 -21.16
N ILE A 925 10.32 13.30 -21.09
CA ILE A 925 9.23 13.44 -20.13
C ILE A 925 7.99 13.98 -20.82
N ASP A 926 6.80 13.79 -20.23
CA ASP A 926 5.55 14.21 -20.87
C ASP A 926 4.68 15.20 -20.08
N PRO A 927 5.22 16.25 -19.42
CA PRO A 927 4.37 17.29 -18.87
C PRO A 927 3.71 18.07 -20.02
N THR A 928 2.55 18.69 -19.79
CA THR A 928 1.94 19.58 -20.80
C THR A 928 2.69 20.90 -20.94
N SER A 929 3.37 21.36 -19.88
CA SER A 929 4.13 22.61 -19.86
C SER A 929 5.60 22.39 -20.27
N PRO A 930 6.11 23.10 -21.29
CA PRO A 930 7.53 23.04 -21.64
C PRO A 930 8.43 23.70 -20.58
N LEU A 931 7.88 24.56 -19.70
CA LEU A 931 8.64 25.14 -18.59
C LEU A 931 9.07 24.06 -17.60
N GLU A 932 8.22 23.05 -17.36
CA GLU A 932 8.57 21.94 -16.49
C GLU A 932 9.72 21.08 -17.06
N CYS A 933 9.83 20.99 -18.39
CA CYS A 933 10.99 20.36 -19.04
C CYS A 933 12.29 21.15 -18.82
N LEU A 934 12.22 22.47 -18.86
CA LEU A 934 13.37 23.33 -18.57
C LEU A 934 13.76 23.26 -17.09
N ASP A 935 12.80 23.25 -16.18
CA ASP A 935 13.04 23.11 -14.74
C ASP A 935 13.67 21.75 -14.41
N ALA A 936 13.16 20.66 -15.00
CA ALA A 936 13.75 19.33 -14.88
C ALA A 936 15.19 19.30 -15.40
N ALA A 937 15.47 19.95 -16.54
CA ALA A 937 16.81 20.02 -17.10
C ALA A 937 17.78 20.79 -16.18
N ASN A 938 17.35 21.93 -15.63
CA ASN A 938 18.14 22.72 -14.67
C ASN A 938 18.40 21.96 -13.38
N TYR A 939 17.40 21.23 -12.86
CA TYR A 939 17.54 20.41 -11.66
C TYR A 939 18.56 19.28 -11.86
N LEU A 940 18.48 18.55 -12.98
CA LEU A 940 19.45 17.50 -13.27
C LEU A 940 20.86 18.08 -13.46
N LEU A 941 20.98 19.23 -14.12
CA LEU A 941 22.28 19.90 -14.27
C LEU A 941 22.85 20.34 -12.92
N SER A 942 22.04 20.93 -12.03
CA SER A 942 22.52 21.39 -10.71
C SER A 942 23.05 20.23 -9.88
N ARG A 943 22.39 19.07 -9.94
CA ARG A 943 22.75 17.85 -9.21
C ARG A 943 23.99 17.15 -9.75
N TYR A 944 24.17 17.12 -11.07
CA TYR A 944 25.17 16.28 -11.72
C TYR A 944 26.32 17.04 -12.38
N LYS A 945 26.36 18.38 -12.34
CA LYS A 945 27.46 19.16 -12.93
C LYS A 945 28.82 19.00 -12.25
N THR A 946 28.88 18.42 -11.05
CA THR A 946 30.13 18.17 -10.31
C THR A 946 30.13 16.75 -9.73
N PRO A 947 31.29 16.08 -9.65
CA PRO A 947 31.38 14.77 -9.04
C PRO A 947 31.15 14.84 -7.52
N LEU A 948 30.35 13.91 -7.00
CA LEU A 948 29.99 13.77 -5.58
C LEU A 948 30.48 12.42 -5.06
N THR A 949 30.89 12.37 -3.78
CA THR A 949 31.25 11.11 -3.12
C THR A 949 30.01 10.27 -2.88
N ARG A 950 30.05 9.01 -3.32
CA ARG A 950 28.97 8.03 -3.17
C ARG A 950 29.34 6.95 -2.17
N VAL A 951 28.32 6.27 -1.66
CA VAL A 951 28.49 5.06 -0.84
C VAL A 951 28.13 3.88 -1.72
N SER A 952 29.15 3.27 -2.32
CA SER A 952 28.99 2.18 -3.29
C SER A 952 28.54 0.88 -2.61
N THR A 953 28.96 0.67 -1.35
CA THR A 953 28.49 -0.43 -0.50
C THR A 953 28.57 -0.01 0.97
N LEU A 954 27.48 -0.24 1.72
CA LEU A 954 27.47 -0.25 3.19
C LEU A 954 27.02 -1.64 3.65
N VAL A 955 27.80 -2.31 4.49
CA VAL A 955 27.48 -3.64 5.01
C VAL A 955 27.13 -3.54 6.50
N LEU A 956 25.91 -3.96 6.84
CA LEU A 956 25.43 -4.09 8.19
C LEU A 956 25.33 -5.58 8.55
N ASP A 957 25.70 -5.91 9.78
CA ASP A 957 25.69 -7.29 10.28
C ASP A 957 24.91 -7.34 11.60
N PRO A 958 23.57 -7.52 11.53
CA PRO A 958 22.76 -7.65 12.73
C PRO A 958 22.97 -8.97 13.46
N SER A 959 23.59 -9.98 12.84
CA SER A 959 23.92 -11.23 13.52
C SER A 959 25.10 -11.07 14.48
N ALA A 960 26.10 -10.27 14.10
CA ALA A 960 27.21 -9.87 14.96
C ALA A 960 26.82 -8.80 15.99
N ASN A 961 25.84 -7.94 15.67
CA ASN A 961 25.30 -6.94 16.58
C ASN A 961 23.76 -6.95 16.60
N PRO A 962 23.13 -7.75 17.49
CA PRO A 962 21.68 -7.92 17.52
C PRO A 962 20.86 -6.65 17.74
N ALA A 963 21.47 -5.60 18.30
CA ALA A 963 20.82 -4.29 18.43
C ALA A 963 20.43 -3.66 17.07
N LEU A 964 21.06 -4.12 15.97
CA LEU A 964 20.76 -3.66 14.62
C LEU A 964 19.51 -4.31 14.02
N TRP A 965 18.95 -5.39 14.58
CA TRP A 965 17.78 -6.06 13.99
C TRP A 965 16.58 -5.13 13.74
N PRO A 966 16.12 -4.31 14.71
CA PRO A 966 15.03 -3.36 14.46
C PRO A 966 15.37 -2.37 13.34
N VAL A 967 16.62 -1.92 13.28
CA VAL A 967 17.08 -0.96 12.26
C VAL A 967 17.07 -1.62 10.89
N CYS A 968 17.77 -2.75 10.72
CA CYS A 968 17.90 -3.49 9.47
C CYS A 968 16.54 -3.94 8.91
N LEU A 969 15.66 -4.45 9.78
CA LEU A 969 14.33 -4.88 9.35
C LEU A 969 13.47 -3.71 8.88
N SER A 970 13.64 -2.51 9.45
CA SER A 970 12.88 -1.30 9.09
C SER A 970 13.36 -0.57 7.83
N LEU A 971 14.54 -0.90 7.29
CA LEU A 971 15.12 -0.20 6.14
C LEU A 971 14.24 -0.36 4.88
N GLU A 972 14.07 0.74 4.14
CA GLU A 972 13.31 0.76 2.88
C GLU A 972 13.99 1.65 1.83
N LEU A 973 13.69 1.38 0.56
CA LEU A 973 14.14 2.17 -0.58
C LEU A 973 13.68 3.64 -0.49
N GLY A 974 14.55 4.55 -0.92
CA GLY A 974 14.31 6.00 -0.87
C GLY A 974 14.41 6.60 0.53
N MET A 975 14.75 5.83 1.56
CA MET A 975 14.95 6.36 2.92
C MET A 975 16.27 7.12 3.02
N ARG A 976 16.25 8.30 3.68
CA ARG A 976 17.44 9.12 3.94
C ARG A 976 18.14 8.63 5.20
N ILE A 977 19.45 8.39 5.10
CA ILE A 977 20.32 7.99 6.21
C ILE A 977 21.58 8.86 6.23
N ARG A 978 22.27 8.88 7.38
CA ARG A 978 23.57 9.53 7.54
C ARG A 978 24.65 8.49 7.74
N ILE A 979 25.80 8.69 7.09
CA ILE A 979 26.97 7.81 7.20
C ILE A 979 28.18 8.66 7.60
N ASN A 980 28.80 8.26 8.70
CA ASN A 980 30.04 8.81 9.21
C ASN A 980 31.18 7.82 8.97
N ARG A 981 32.24 8.28 8.30
CA ARG A 981 33.48 7.53 8.06
C ARG A 981 34.64 8.31 8.64
N ARG A 982 35.54 7.65 9.38
CA ARG A 982 36.69 8.31 10.04
C ARG A 982 38.01 7.66 9.63
N PRO A 983 38.59 8.04 8.48
CA PRO A 983 39.87 7.51 8.05
C PRO A 983 41.01 7.94 9.01
N PRO A 984 41.98 7.06 9.30
CA PRO A 984 43.14 7.42 10.12
C PRO A 984 43.90 8.61 9.52
N GLY A 985 44.16 9.65 10.32
CA GLY A 985 44.94 10.81 9.90
C GLY A 985 44.20 11.80 8.99
N ALA A 986 42.89 11.65 8.78
CA ALA A 986 42.06 12.58 8.03
C ALA A 986 40.88 13.10 8.86
N ALA A 987 40.22 14.15 8.38
CA ALA A 987 38.99 14.65 8.99
C ALA A 987 37.85 13.61 8.81
N PRO A 988 36.89 13.53 9.75
CA PRO A 988 35.68 12.74 9.58
C PRO A 988 34.92 13.14 8.31
N ILE A 989 34.45 12.14 7.58
CA ILE A 989 33.60 12.28 6.41
C ILE A 989 32.17 12.00 6.87
N THR A 990 31.26 12.97 6.67
CA THR A 990 29.83 12.82 6.95
C THR A 990 29.05 13.00 5.66
N LEU A 991 28.27 12.00 5.31
CA LEU A 991 27.45 11.99 4.09
C LEU A 991 26.00 11.71 4.46
N ASP A 992 25.09 12.56 3.99
CA ASP A 992 23.67 12.23 3.95
C ASP A 992 23.38 11.58 2.60
N VAL A 993 22.70 10.44 2.62
CA VAL A 993 22.48 9.60 1.43
C VAL A 993 21.06 9.01 1.43
N PHE A 994 20.58 8.63 0.25
CA PHE A 994 19.34 7.87 0.05
C PHE A 994 19.66 6.42 -0.29
N ILE A 995 18.93 5.48 0.30
CA ILE A 995 19.07 4.05 -0.02
C ILE A 995 18.47 3.76 -1.39
N GLU A 996 19.28 3.29 -2.34
CA GLU A 996 18.85 2.93 -3.70
C GLU A 996 18.73 1.42 -3.90
N ARG A 997 19.48 0.63 -3.12
CA ARG A 997 19.41 -0.85 -3.14
C ARG A 997 19.53 -1.41 -1.74
N ILE A 998 18.76 -2.47 -1.49
CA ILE A 998 18.87 -3.30 -0.30
C ILE A 998 19.04 -4.75 -0.76
N GLN A 999 20.09 -5.40 -0.30
CA GLN A 999 20.27 -6.84 -0.41
C GLN A 999 20.38 -7.44 0.99
N VAL A 1000 19.60 -8.48 1.24
CA VAL A 1000 19.56 -9.21 2.51
C VAL A 1000 20.01 -10.63 2.24
N ASP A 1001 21.05 -11.07 2.94
CA ASP A 1001 21.50 -12.46 2.91
C ASP A 1001 21.39 -13.02 4.33
N MET A 1002 20.67 -14.13 4.49
CA MET A 1002 20.52 -14.86 5.75
C MET A 1002 20.95 -16.30 5.54
N ARG A 1003 21.84 -16.80 6.40
CA ARG A 1003 22.41 -18.13 6.29
C ARG A 1003 22.00 -19.06 7.43
N ASP A 1004 22.03 -20.36 7.15
CA ASP A 1004 21.72 -21.41 8.14
C ASP A 1004 22.86 -21.66 9.15
N ASP A 1005 24.03 -21.06 8.94
CA ASP A 1005 25.14 -20.99 9.91
C ASP A 1005 24.97 -19.86 10.95
N GLY A 1006 23.90 -19.06 10.85
CA GLY A 1006 23.61 -17.96 11.75
C GLY A 1006 24.30 -16.64 11.39
N GLU A 1007 24.79 -16.48 10.15
CA GLU A 1007 25.26 -15.20 9.61
C GLU A 1007 24.16 -14.47 8.82
N ALA A 1008 23.95 -13.19 9.10
CA ALA A 1008 23.07 -12.34 8.30
C ALA A 1008 23.70 -10.99 7.97
N THR A 1009 23.53 -10.56 6.73
CA THR A 1009 24.07 -9.28 6.25
C THR A 1009 23.06 -8.48 5.45
N TRP A 1010 23.06 -7.17 5.68
CA TRP A 1010 22.35 -6.18 4.87
C TRP A 1010 23.39 -5.39 4.09
N ARG A 1011 23.31 -5.43 2.77
CA ARG A 1011 24.16 -4.66 1.87
C ARG A 1011 23.33 -3.55 1.23
N LEU A 1012 23.71 -2.32 1.51
CA LEU A 1012 23.05 -1.13 0.99
C LEU A 1012 23.92 -0.48 -0.09
N GLN A 1013 23.29 0.02 -1.14
CA GLN A 1013 23.90 0.98 -2.06
C GLN A 1013 23.14 2.29 -1.94
N CYS A 1014 23.86 3.41 -1.86
CA CYS A 1014 23.24 4.69 -1.57
C CYS A 1014 23.70 5.80 -2.51
N SER A 1015 22.78 6.70 -2.86
CA SER A 1015 23.07 7.91 -3.63
C SER A 1015 23.20 9.13 -2.71
N PRO A 1016 24.03 10.12 -3.06
CA PRO A 1016 24.15 11.34 -2.28
C PRO A 1016 22.81 12.08 -2.16
N ALA A 1017 22.50 12.55 -0.95
CA ALA A 1017 21.43 13.52 -0.77
C ALA A 1017 21.80 14.82 -1.50
N ASP A 1018 20.78 15.59 -1.89
CA ASP A 1018 20.99 16.82 -2.61
C ASP A 1018 21.74 17.85 -1.74
N PRO A 1019 22.89 18.38 -2.19
CA PRO A 1019 23.60 19.43 -1.46
C PRO A 1019 22.99 20.83 -1.66
N ALA A 1020 22.10 21.03 -2.64
CA ALA A 1020 21.55 22.33 -2.96
C ALA A 1020 20.58 22.81 -1.86
N PRO A 1021 20.74 24.05 -1.35
CA PRO A 1021 19.76 24.65 -0.46
C PRO A 1021 18.50 25.00 -1.26
N TYR A 1022 17.37 24.42 -0.86
CA TYR A 1022 16.06 24.80 -1.38
C TYR A 1022 15.48 25.91 -0.51
N ALA A 1023 14.96 26.97 -1.15
CA ALA A 1023 14.21 28.02 -0.47
C ALA A 1023 12.74 27.97 -0.89
N LEU A 1024 11.85 28.03 0.09
CA LEU A 1024 10.42 28.26 -0.13
C LEU A 1024 10.17 29.75 0.07
N PHE A 1025 9.51 30.40 -0.89
CA PHE A 1025 9.04 31.76 -0.67
C PHE A 1025 7.87 31.70 0.31
N ALA A 1026 8.06 32.27 1.50
CA ALA A 1026 6.94 32.64 2.35
C ALA A 1026 6.03 33.60 1.56
N SER A 1027 4.75 33.57 1.89
CA SER A 1027 3.82 34.52 1.30
C SER A 1027 4.22 35.96 1.63
N LEU A 1028 3.84 36.91 0.79
CA LEU A 1028 3.97 38.33 1.12
C LEU A 1028 3.03 38.66 2.28
N HIS A 1029 3.60 39.08 3.42
CA HIS A 1029 2.84 39.57 4.57
C HIS A 1029 2.85 41.09 4.61
N THR A 1030 1.79 41.71 4.10
CA THR A 1030 1.55 43.15 4.28
C THR A 1030 0.05 43.47 4.31
N THR A 1031 -0.30 44.72 4.62
CA THR A 1031 -1.68 45.21 4.62
C THR A 1031 -1.79 46.51 3.84
N LEU A 1032 -3.02 46.89 3.47
CA LEU A 1032 -3.29 48.24 2.98
C LEU A 1032 -3.07 49.25 4.11
N ALA A 1033 -2.16 50.20 3.90
CA ALA A 1033 -1.90 51.28 4.84
C ALA A 1033 -3.07 52.27 4.92
N THR A 1034 -3.81 52.43 3.83
CA THR A 1034 -4.93 53.35 3.71
C THR A 1034 -6.08 52.68 2.98
N ALA A 1035 -7.32 52.96 3.41
CA ALA A 1035 -8.52 52.50 2.72
C ALA A 1035 -8.54 53.04 1.29
N THR A 1036 -8.98 52.22 0.35
CA THR A 1036 -9.06 52.57 -1.08
C THR A 1036 -10.50 52.53 -1.55
N THR A 1037 -10.97 53.61 -2.17
CA THR A 1037 -12.24 53.63 -2.89
C THR A 1037 -12.02 53.14 -4.33
N ALA A 1038 -12.89 52.28 -4.85
CA ALA A 1038 -12.87 51.95 -6.27
C ALA A 1038 -13.55 53.03 -7.13
N PRO A 1039 -13.04 53.32 -8.34
CA PRO A 1039 -11.80 52.79 -8.93
C PRO A 1039 -10.54 53.58 -8.50
N THR A 1040 -9.47 52.89 -8.12
CA THR A 1040 -8.13 53.51 -7.96
C THR A 1040 -7.03 52.72 -8.65
N SER A 1041 -6.08 53.40 -9.29
CA SER A 1041 -4.91 52.78 -9.94
C SER A 1041 -3.65 52.84 -9.07
N THR A 1042 -3.75 53.36 -7.85
CA THR A 1042 -2.65 53.39 -6.89
C THR A 1042 -3.16 53.01 -5.52
N ILE A 1043 -2.46 52.07 -4.89
CA ILE A 1043 -2.72 51.61 -3.53
C ILE A 1043 -1.48 51.87 -2.68
N THR A 1044 -1.66 52.01 -1.37
CA THR A 1044 -0.54 52.17 -0.43
C THR A 1044 -0.53 50.98 0.51
N ILE A 1045 0.57 50.24 0.53
CA ILE A 1045 0.79 49.11 1.44
C ILE A 1045 1.63 49.55 2.63
N THR A 1046 1.48 48.86 3.76
CA THR A 1046 2.38 48.94 4.89
C THR A 1046 3.71 48.23 4.58
N ALA A 1047 4.68 48.37 5.49
CA ALA A 1047 5.93 47.65 5.40
C ALA A 1047 5.76 46.15 5.62
N THR A 1048 6.49 45.35 4.84
CA THR A 1048 6.65 43.93 5.11
C THR A 1048 7.58 43.72 6.30
N THR A 1049 7.80 42.46 6.69
CA THR A 1049 8.76 42.08 7.73
C THR A 1049 10.21 42.43 7.37
N ASP A 1050 10.55 42.43 6.08
CA ASP A 1050 11.85 42.91 5.59
C ASP A 1050 11.78 44.42 5.32
N THR A 1051 12.25 45.22 6.26
CA THR A 1051 12.43 46.67 6.05
C THR A 1051 13.86 47.02 5.65
N THR A 1052 14.77 46.05 5.59
CA THR A 1052 16.18 46.27 5.27
C THR A 1052 16.36 46.53 3.77
N ASN A 1053 15.57 45.84 2.95
CA ASN A 1053 15.53 46.07 1.51
C ASN A 1053 14.39 47.05 1.12
N PRO A 1054 14.57 47.88 0.08
CA PRO A 1054 13.49 48.72 -0.43
C PRO A 1054 12.35 47.86 -1.00
N ALA A 1055 11.12 48.35 -0.96
CA ALA A 1055 9.92 47.64 -1.44
C ALA A 1055 10.04 47.17 -2.91
N ALA A 1056 10.75 47.92 -3.75
CA ALA A 1056 11.01 47.55 -5.16
C ALA A 1056 11.97 46.36 -5.34
N ALA A 1057 12.68 45.93 -4.29
CA ALA A 1057 13.43 44.68 -4.28
C ALA A 1057 12.57 43.47 -3.91
N GLN A 1058 11.37 43.70 -3.36
CA GLN A 1058 10.45 42.68 -2.87
C GLN A 1058 9.25 42.48 -3.80
N LEU A 1059 8.86 43.53 -4.53
CA LEU A 1059 7.74 43.54 -5.45
C LEU A 1059 8.18 43.98 -6.85
N GLY A 1060 7.80 43.20 -7.86
CA GLY A 1060 8.18 43.43 -9.26
C GLY A 1060 7.00 43.81 -10.15
N ALA A 1061 7.28 44.48 -11.28
CA ALA A 1061 6.28 44.70 -12.33
C ALA A 1061 5.79 43.35 -12.90
N GLY A 1062 4.49 43.21 -13.09
CA GLY A 1062 3.83 41.97 -13.54
C GLY A 1062 3.39 41.04 -12.41
N GLN A 1063 3.85 41.25 -11.17
CA GLN A 1063 3.42 40.45 -10.02
C GLN A 1063 1.94 40.69 -9.71
N GLN A 1064 1.21 39.61 -9.41
CA GLN A 1064 -0.19 39.67 -8.98
C GLN A 1064 -0.26 39.74 -7.46
N LEU A 1065 -1.18 40.54 -6.95
CA LEU A 1065 -1.50 40.67 -5.53
C LEU A 1065 -3.01 40.53 -5.34
N VAL A 1066 -3.43 39.92 -4.25
CA VAL A 1066 -4.82 39.89 -3.79
C VAL A 1066 -4.99 40.91 -2.68
N LEU A 1067 -5.94 41.82 -2.85
CA LEU A 1067 -6.35 42.78 -1.83
C LEU A 1067 -7.52 42.22 -1.05
N GLY A 1068 -7.45 42.28 0.29
CA GLY A 1068 -8.53 41.82 1.17
C GLY A 1068 -8.77 40.31 1.09
N LEU A 1069 -7.73 39.49 0.99
CA LEU A 1069 -7.87 38.03 0.97
C LEU A 1069 -8.73 37.55 2.16
N GLY A 1070 -9.65 36.62 1.91
CA GLY A 1070 -10.59 36.11 2.92
C GLY A 1070 -11.81 37.01 3.18
N THR A 1071 -11.90 38.18 2.55
CA THR A 1071 -13.07 39.07 2.64
C THR A 1071 -14.01 38.91 1.44
N PRO A 1072 -15.31 39.28 1.54
CA PRO A 1072 -16.22 39.31 0.40
C PRO A 1072 -15.76 40.27 -0.73
N THR A 1073 -14.90 41.23 -0.39
CA THR A 1073 -14.36 42.23 -1.30
C THR A 1073 -13.03 41.83 -1.92
N ALA A 1074 -12.54 40.60 -1.72
CA ALA A 1074 -11.28 40.12 -2.29
C ALA A 1074 -11.22 40.34 -3.82
N GLU A 1075 -10.10 40.86 -4.32
CA GLU A 1075 -9.82 40.98 -5.76
C GLU A 1075 -8.32 40.88 -6.07
N THR A 1076 -7.99 40.35 -7.24
CA THR A 1076 -6.61 40.25 -7.74
C THR A 1076 -6.27 41.46 -8.60
N VAL A 1077 -5.16 42.12 -8.28
CA VAL A 1077 -4.59 43.27 -9.01
C VAL A 1077 -3.19 42.93 -9.49
N THR A 1078 -2.71 43.62 -10.53
CA THR A 1078 -1.37 43.41 -11.08
C THR A 1078 -0.52 44.66 -10.92
N VAL A 1079 0.70 44.49 -10.40
CA VAL A 1079 1.68 45.55 -10.18
C VAL A 1079 2.22 46.05 -11.53
N LYS A 1080 2.13 47.35 -11.77
CA LYS A 1080 2.78 48.04 -12.89
C LYS A 1080 4.14 48.59 -12.48
N ALA A 1081 4.22 49.21 -11.32
CA ALA A 1081 5.45 49.77 -10.76
C ALA A 1081 5.33 49.94 -9.24
N VAL A 1082 6.47 49.92 -8.56
CA VAL A 1082 6.60 50.12 -7.12
C VAL A 1082 7.31 51.44 -6.86
N GLY A 1083 6.74 52.28 -5.99
CA GLY A 1083 7.33 53.56 -5.59
C GLY A 1083 8.70 53.37 -4.94
N ALA A 1084 9.62 54.30 -5.18
CA ALA A 1084 10.94 54.27 -4.57
C ALA A 1084 10.84 54.39 -3.04
N THR A 1085 11.54 53.50 -2.33
CA THR A 1085 11.62 53.43 -0.87
C THR A 1085 13.08 53.23 -0.46
N SER A 1086 13.41 53.47 0.81
CA SER A 1086 14.75 53.26 1.38
C SER A 1086 14.67 52.26 2.53
N PRO A 1087 15.79 51.65 2.95
CA PRO A 1087 15.82 50.81 4.15
C PRO A 1087 15.18 51.52 5.36
N GLY A 1088 14.30 50.82 6.07
CA GLY A 1088 13.46 51.35 7.16
C GLY A 1088 12.12 51.94 6.71
N TRP A 1089 11.66 51.66 5.48
CA TRP A 1089 10.37 52.15 4.99
C TRP A 1089 9.19 51.62 5.80
N THR A 1090 8.14 52.43 5.98
CA THR A 1090 6.92 52.07 6.71
C THR A 1090 5.70 51.86 5.82
N THR A 1091 5.71 52.46 4.62
CA THR A 1091 4.66 52.34 3.61
C THR A 1091 5.23 52.48 2.20
N ALA A 1092 4.63 51.82 1.21
CA ALA A 1092 5.01 51.92 -0.20
C ALA A 1092 3.79 52.14 -1.10
N ALA A 1093 3.92 53.02 -2.09
CA ALA A 1093 2.90 53.22 -3.12
C ALA A 1093 3.08 52.21 -4.26
N ILE A 1094 2.01 51.49 -4.61
CA ILE A 1094 2.00 50.50 -5.69
C ILE A 1094 1.07 51.00 -6.79
N VAL A 1095 1.63 51.16 -8.00
CA VAL A 1095 0.87 51.54 -9.19
C VAL A 1095 0.40 50.26 -9.89
N LEU A 1096 -0.88 50.19 -10.23
CA LEU A 1096 -1.52 49.02 -10.83
C LEU A 1096 -1.62 49.14 -12.35
N THR A 1097 -1.65 48.01 -13.07
CA THR A 1097 -1.86 48.00 -14.54
C THR A 1097 -3.32 48.31 -14.90
N GLY A 1098 -4.27 48.00 -14.02
CA GLY A 1098 -5.68 48.38 -14.09
C GLY A 1098 -6.20 48.85 -12.72
N PRO A 1099 -7.25 49.69 -12.66
CA PRO A 1099 -7.79 50.16 -11.39
C PRO A 1099 -8.49 49.03 -10.60
N THR A 1100 -8.55 49.18 -9.27
CA THR A 1100 -9.38 48.33 -8.41
C THR A 1100 -10.85 48.40 -8.81
N SER A 1101 -11.56 47.28 -8.71
CA SER A 1101 -13.00 47.18 -8.98
C SER A 1101 -13.84 47.27 -7.70
N LYS A 1102 -13.22 47.07 -6.54
CA LYS A 1102 -13.87 47.05 -5.23
C LYS A 1102 -13.20 48.03 -4.25
N ALA A 1103 -13.98 48.50 -3.27
CA ALA A 1103 -13.43 49.27 -2.16
C ALA A 1103 -12.82 48.33 -1.11
N HIS A 1104 -11.69 48.73 -0.53
CA HIS A 1104 -10.95 47.97 0.49
C HIS A 1104 -10.68 48.85 1.70
N ALA A 1105 -10.70 48.25 2.88
CA ALA A 1105 -10.45 48.94 4.14
C ALA A 1105 -8.94 49.05 4.43
N ALA A 1106 -8.57 50.02 5.26
CA ALA A 1106 -7.22 50.06 5.83
C ALA A 1106 -7.04 48.83 6.74
N GLY A 1107 -5.90 48.16 6.63
CA GLY A 1107 -5.62 46.92 7.33
C GLY A 1107 -6.00 45.65 6.58
N ASP A 1108 -6.67 45.74 5.42
CA ASP A 1108 -6.96 44.58 4.59
C ASP A 1108 -5.66 43.90 4.15
N THR A 1109 -5.64 42.57 4.24
CA THR A 1109 -4.48 41.74 3.88
C THR A 1109 -4.11 41.92 2.41
N VAL A 1110 -2.83 42.08 2.14
CA VAL A 1110 -2.27 42.12 0.79
C VAL A 1110 -1.18 41.07 0.69
N CYS A 1111 -1.37 40.09 -0.18
CA CYS A 1111 -0.42 39.02 -0.46
C CYS A 1111 -0.48 38.65 -1.95
N GLU A 1112 0.35 37.73 -2.43
CA GLU A 1112 0.14 37.10 -3.74
C GLU A 1112 -1.10 36.17 -3.73
N PRO A 1113 -1.64 35.80 -4.91
CA PRO A 1113 -2.69 34.78 -4.99
C PRO A 1113 -2.26 33.47 -4.33
N LEU A 1114 -2.99 33.06 -3.29
CA LEU A 1114 -2.78 31.79 -2.59
C LEU A 1114 -3.66 30.67 -3.18
N PRO A 1115 -3.31 29.39 -2.98
CA PRO A 1115 -4.12 28.27 -3.45
C PRO A 1115 -5.55 28.28 -2.90
N ALA A 1116 -6.46 27.67 -3.66
CA ALA A 1116 -7.88 27.60 -3.30
C ALA A 1116 -8.09 27.00 -1.90
N GLY A 1117 -8.92 27.67 -1.09
CA GLY A 1117 -9.21 27.28 0.30
C GLY A 1117 -8.30 27.92 1.35
N VAL A 1118 -7.24 28.63 0.94
CA VAL A 1118 -6.37 29.40 1.85
C VAL A 1118 -6.80 30.86 1.86
N ASN A 1119 -7.27 31.32 3.01
CA ASN A 1119 -7.86 32.66 3.16
C ASN A 1119 -6.93 33.65 3.88
N ASP A 1120 -5.71 33.24 4.25
CA ASP A 1120 -4.75 34.07 4.98
C ASP A 1120 -3.29 33.59 4.79
N PRO A 1121 -2.32 34.49 4.54
CA PRO A 1121 -0.90 34.18 4.33
C PRO A 1121 -0.21 33.50 5.53
N ALA A 1122 -0.61 33.77 6.79
CA ALA A 1122 0.01 33.11 7.94
C ALA A 1122 -0.41 31.65 8.07
N THR A 1123 -1.59 31.31 7.55
CA THR A 1123 -2.02 29.92 7.42
C THR A 1123 -1.25 29.22 6.31
N TRP A 1124 -1.02 29.91 5.17
CA TRP A 1124 -0.20 29.40 4.08
C TRP A 1124 1.22 29.05 4.52
N ASP A 1125 1.93 29.95 5.18
CA ASP A 1125 3.32 29.72 5.58
C ASP A 1125 3.49 28.51 6.52
N LYS A 1126 2.46 28.16 7.29
CA LYS A 1126 2.46 26.97 8.15
C LYS A 1126 2.24 25.66 7.39
N VAL A 1127 1.58 25.71 6.25
CA VAL A 1127 1.23 24.53 5.44
C VAL A 1127 1.99 24.45 4.12
N ALA A 1128 2.71 25.51 3.74
CA ALA A 1128 3.50 25.59 2.54
C ALA A 1128 4.63 24.55 2.62
N ARG A 1129 4.76 23.79 1.54
CA ARG A 1129 5.81 22.79 1.33
C ARG A 1129 6.54 23.16 0.05
N PHE A 1130 7.75 22.64 -0.16
CA PHE A 1130 8.55 22.82 -1.38
C PHE A 1130 7.85 22.46 -2.70
N ASP A 1131 6.58 22.07 -2.65
CA ASP A 1131 5.80 21.59 -3.76
C ASP A 1131 4.97 22.71 -4.43
N THR A 1132 4.99 23.94 -3.89
CA THR A 1132 4.04 25.01 -4.27
C THR A 1132 4.67 26.24 -4.94
N ALA A 1133 5.96 26.50 -4.73
CA ALA A 1133 6.78 27.48 -5.47
C ALA A 1133 8.27 27.27 -5.14
N VAL A 1134 9.12 26.92 -6.12
CA VAL A 1134 10.57 26.69 -5.89
C VAL A 1134 11.42 27.23 -7.01
N PHE A 1135 12.59 27.75 -6.64
CA PHE A 1135 13.78 27.83 -7.49
C PHE A 1135 14.98 27.24 -6.74
N CYS A 1136 15.90 26.60 -7.47
CA CYS A 1136 17.24 26.30 -6.97
C CYS A 1136 18.03 27.61 -6.89
N TYR A 1137 18.65 27.90 -5.74
CA TYR A 1137 19.48 29.08 -5.55
C TYR A 1137 20.93 28.87 -6.02
#